data_AF-A0A9W8CFN9-F1
#
_entry.id   AF-A0A9W8CFN9-F1
#
_cell.length_a   1.000
_cell.length_b   1.000
_cell.length_c   1.000
_cell.angle_alpha   90.00
_cell.angle_beta   90.00
_cell.angle_gamma   90.00
#
_symmetry.space_group_name_H-M   'P 1'
#
loop_
_entity.id
_entity.type
_entity.pdbx_description
1 polymer ?
#
loop_
_entity_poly.entity_id
_entity_poly.type
_entity_poly.pdbx_seq_one_letter_code
_entity_poly.pdbx_strand_id
1 'polypeptide(L)'
;MSASVELEQQLPSPQPLPLNGDHAGTSDEWVPRRYPELVPLAGKHTFNAEPPAAKLMEQFITPTPLHYVRNHGAVPREAAGMATASAWTVEVTGELVSRAAKLTVEQLEKFEAVELPVTMHCGVTDAAAPGAAFVWFEGAEDLPGDGGGRTWKYGTSIRLEVAMDPAREVLLAYEQNGEPLTPDHGFPVRVIVPGFIGGRMVKWLKRIVVASKESDNYYHYRDNRVLPSHVVADDIANMEGGGRKVTRVEVTLNGGATWHECSVDHHPEEAPPTKYGKYWCWCFWSIDLGLHDLWGASEIAVRAWDDSMNNQPEDPIWNLLGMMNNSWFRVHIKESWPHKGEMGLEFSHPALPGQPGGWMAQKHHVEVETSPEPKPSDKPYTMVEVRKHTSRTSAWVVVHGVIYDVTAYLYHHPGGVDALLSPHQRRHGQHEAHDDADSSPEPEDAVALADPHDTVECRLVEKTNLSHDVRRFRLALPSEAQKLGLPVGKHVYVRAMVNGKLCARPYTPTSRADEVGHLDLVVKIYFKNDKYPKGGIMSQYLDSLPVGESVVEIRGPRGDIEYAGRGNFVVKEPHTVAIRFARRLAMVAGGTGITPVFQVIQAVLADQPGDQTEMHLVYANHSEDDILLRKEIDGWAADADHKGRLKVWYVVSEKPVDGWTYGVGRVNEQVMRKHLPPASSDTLALVCGPPAMVEKTVRPALNNMGYDLDKSCLVF
;
A
#
# COMPACT_ATOMS: atom_id res chain seq x y z
N MET A 1 6.06 49.84 -35.25
CA MET A 1 7.23 50.20 -34.43
C MET A 1 7.42 49.08 -33.43
N SER A 2 8.54 48.38 -33.51
CA SER A 2 8.95 47.39 -32.51
C SER A 2 9.47 48.10 -31.27
N ALA A 3 9.10 47.62 -30.09
CA ALA A 3 9.70 48.03 -28.82
C ALA A 3 10.00 46.77 -28.01
N SER A 4 11.16 46.19 -28.28
CA SER A 4 11.78 45.21 -27.38
C SER A 4 12.11 45.93 -26.08
N VAL A 5 11.79 45.32 -24.94
CA VAL A 5 12.31 45.75 -23.63
C VAL A 5 13.12 44.59 -23.09
N GLU A 6 14.43 44.66 -23.31
CA GLU A 6 15.39 43.85 -22.58
C GLU A 6 15.36 44.28 -21.12
N LEU A 7 15.13 43.32 -20.23
CA LEU A 7 15.35 43.47 -18.79
C LEU A 7 16.46 42.49 -18.40
N GLU A 8 17.70 42.90 -18.65
CA GLU A 8 18.86 42.35 -17.93
C GLU A 8 18.68 42.63 -16.43
N GLN A 9 18.03 41.72 -15.72
CA GLN A 9 18.16 41.67 -14.27
C GLN A 9 19.55 41.11 -13.95
N GLN A 10 20.52 41.99 -13.78
CA GLN A 10 21.74 41.66 -13.07
C GLN A 10 21.36 41.12 -11.69
N LEU A 11 21.54 39.81 -11.50
CA LEU A 11 21.38 39.18 -10.20
C LEU A 11 22.25 39.94 -9.18
N PRO A 12 21.68 40.41 -8.06
CA PRO A 12 22.45 41.18 -7.10
C PRO A 12 23.56 40.29 -6.52
N SER A 13 24.80 40.79 -6.52
CA SER A 13 25.93 40.10 -5.90
C SER A 13 25.53 39.63 -4.49
N PRO A 14 25.68 38.34 -4.15
CA PRO A 14 25.12 37.79 -2.93
C PRO A 14 25.73 38.49 -1.72
N GLN A 15 24.92 39.29 -1.02
CA GLN A 15 25.29 39.76 0.31
C GLN A 15 25.50 38.54 1.21
N PRO A 16 26.48 38.56 2.12
CA PRO A 16 26.72 37.45 3.03
C PRO A 16 25.55 37.29 4.00
N LEU A 17 24.59 36.44 3.62
CA LEU A 17 23.52 35.97 4.48
C LEU A 17 24.14 35.24 5.70
N PRO A 18 23.53 35.35 6.89
CA PRO A 18 24.03 34.67 8.08
C PRO A 18 24.02 33.15 7.88
N LEU A 19 24.98 32.47 8.52
CA LEU A 19 25.08 31.02 8.54
C LEU A 19 23.84 30.42 9.22
N ASN A 20 22.94 29.80 8.46
CA ASN A 20 21.92 28.94 9.05
C ASN A 20 22.58 27.63 9.51
N GLY A 21 22.39 27.32 10.79
CA GLY A 21 23.09 26.22 11.45
C GLY A 21 24.39 26.70 12.10
N ASP A 22 24.34 26.89 13.42
CA ASP A 22 25.52 27.02 14.26
C ASP A 22 26.26 25.66 14.34
N HIS A 23 26.97 25.31 13.27
CA HIS A 23 27.80 24.11 13.16
C HIS A 23 29.14 24.23 13.89
N ALA A 24 29.41 25.35 14.58
CA ALA A 24 30.62 25.53 15.37
C ALA A 24 30.77 24.42 16.41
N GLY A 25 31.97 23.83 16.49
CA GLY A 25 32.21 22.68 17.37
C GLY A 25 31.68 21.34 16.85
N THR A 26 31.24 21.25 15.59
CA THR A 26 31.01 19.98 14.89
C THR A 26 32.18 19.64 13.95
N SER A 27 32.29 18.38 13.52
CA SER A 27 33.30 17.94 12.53
C SER A 27 33.26 18.73 11.22
N ASP A 28 32.09 19.26 10.88
CA ASP A 28 31.75 19.88 9.60
C ASP A 28 31.74 21.41 9.66
N GLU A 29 32.22 22.02 10.75
CA GLU A 29 32.25 23.49 10.92
C GLU A 29 32.99 24.25 9.80
N TRP A 30 33.83 23.54 9.05
CA TRP A 30 34.59 24.06 7.91
C TRP A 30 33.82 24.03 6.58
N VAL A 31 32.69 23.31 6.52
CA VAL A 31 31.92 23.12 5.28
C VAL A 31 31.09 24.39 5.01
N PRO A 32 31.23 25.03 3.83
CA PRO A 32 30.60 26.32 3.53
C PRO A 32 29.09 26.18 3.22
N ARG A 33 28.28 25.92 4.25
CA ARG A 33 26.82 25.83 4.14
C ARG A 33 26.20 27.22 4.24
N ARG A 34 25.71 27.75 3.12
CA ARG A 34 25.08 29.08 3.00
C ARG A 34 23.65 28.97 2.48
N TYR A 35 22.92 27.99 3.00
CA TYR A 35 21.65 27.52 2.43
C TYR A 35 20.52 27.75 3.45
N PRO A 36 20.10 29.01 3.69
CA PRO A 36 19.17 29.32 4.77
C PRO A 36 17.76 28.75 4.56
N GLU A 37 17.44 28.33 3.35
CA GLU A 37 16.14 27.75 3.02
C GLU A 37 16.08 26.25 3.34
N LEU A 38 17.21 25.51 3.40
CA LEU A 38 17.22 24.08 3.73
C LEU A 38 16.74 23.83 5.17
N VAL A 39 15.85 22.85 5.33
CA VAL A 39 15.27 22.43 6.61
C VAL A 39 16.06 21.25 7.19
N PRO A 40 16.72 21.39 8.35
CA PRO A 40 17.46 20.29 8.98
C PRO A 40 16.53 19.20 9.54
N LEU A 41 16.90 17.94 9.30
CA LEU A 41 16.13 16.75 9.70
C LEU A 41 16.76 15.97 10.86
N ALA A 42 18.07 16.12 11.11
CA ALA A 42 18.83 15.29 12.05
C ALA A 42 19.80 16.12 12.93
N GLY A 43 19.25 17.05 13.71
CA GLY A 43 20.03 17.87 14.65
C GLY A 43 21.12 18.73 13.98
N LYS A 44 22.20 19.06 14.72
CA LYS A 44 23.34 19.83 14.18
C LYS A 44 24.31 18.98 13.33
N HIS A 45 24.39 17.68 13.60
CA HIS A 45 25.26 16.70 12.93
C HIS A 45 24.77 15.29 13.28
N THR A 46 24.78 14.29 12.37
CA THR A 46 25.19 14.33 10.96
C THR A 46 24.26 15.17 10.11
N PHE A 47 24.80 16.04 9.24
CA PHE A 47 23.96 16.99 8.50
C PHE A 47 23.08 16.29 7.46
N ASN A 48 21.78 16.34 7.68
CA ASN A 48 20.75 15.86 6.76
C ASN A 48 19.67 16.92 6.67
N ALA A 49 19.34 17.39 5.47
CA ALA A 49 18.44 18.52 5.26
C ALA A 49 17.78 18.47 3.87
N GLU A 50 16.56 19.00 3.76
CA GLU A 50 15.78 19.04 2.51
C GLU A 50 15.27 20.46 2.21
N PRO A 51 15.07 20.83 0.93
CA PRO A 51 14.49 22.12 0.58
C PRO A 51 13.00 22.19 0.97
N PRO A 52 12.45 23.38 1.26
CA PRO A 52 11.02 23.57 1.44
C PRO A 52 10.30 23.19 0.14
N ALA A 53 9.22 22.41 0.23
CA ALA A 53 8.52 21.90 -0.95
C ALA A 53 8.13 23.01 -1.95
N ALA A 54 7.70 24.18 -1.46
CA ALA A 54 7.38 25.32 -2.32
C ALA A 54 8.60 25.84 -3.12
N LYS A 55 9.81 25.82 -2.53
CA LYS A 55 11.06 26.21 -3.19
C LYS A 55 11.57 25.16 -4.17
N LEU A 56 11.42 23.88 -3.83
CA LEU A 56 11.80 22.77 -4.71
C LEU A 56 11.06 22.81 -6.05
N MET A 57 9.81 23.28 -6.06
CA MET A 57 8.97 23.35 -7.27
C MET A 57 9.15 24.63 -8.10
N GLU A 58 10.02 25.59 -7.70
CA GLU A 58 10.21 26.84 -8.45
C GLU A 58 10.97 26.65 -9.78
N GLN A 59 11.80 25.60 -9.89
CA GLN A 59 12.67 25.35 -11.05
C GLN A 59 12.80 23.85 -11.32
N PHE A 60 12.87 23.47 -12.60
CA PHE A 60 12.97 22.07 -12.99
C PHE A 60 14.36 21.46 -12.73
N ILE A 61 15.44 22.22 -12.95
CA ILE A 61 16.77 21.90 -12.42
C ILE A 61 16.94 22.57 -11.05
N THR A 62 17.00 21.77 -9.98
CA THR A 62 17.16 22.31 -8.62
C THR A 62 18.52 23.01 -8.46
N PRO A 63 18.57 24.29 -8.05
CA PRO A 63 19.82 24.99 -7.77
C PRO A 63 20.66 24.22 -6.74
N THR A 64 21.99 24.17 -6.95
CA THR A 64 22.91 23.47 -6.03
C THR A 64 22.74 23.88 -4.56
N PRO A 65 22.50 25.17 -4.20
CA PRO A 65 22.17 25.59 -2.84
C PRO A 65 20.89 25.00 -2.21
N LEU A 66 19.95 24.53 -3.02
CA LEU A 66 18.68 23.93 -2.59
C LEU A 66 18.65 22.41 -2.73
N HIS A 67 19.71 21.80 -3.27
CA HIS A 67 19.78 20.36 -3.40
C HIS A 67 19.84 19.71 -2.02
N TYR A 68 19.00 18.70 -1.76
CA TYR A 68 18.95 18.04 -0.47
C TYR A 68 20.31 17.43 -0.09
N VAL A 69 20.63 17.43 1.20
CA VAL A 69 21.86 16.83 1.73
C VAL A 69 21.51 15.63 2.59
N ARG A 70 22.13 14.49 2.29
CA ARG A 70 22.15 13.31 3.16
C ARG A 70 23.60 12.94 3.45
N ASN A 71 24.03 13.04 4.70
CA ASN A 71 25.33 12.57 5.19
C ASN A 71 25.12 11.51 6.28
N HIS A 72 25.82 10.38 6.18
CA HIS A 72 25.88 9.34 7.22
C HIS A 72 26.94 9.61 8.30
N GLY A 73 27.79 10.61 8.09
CA GLY A 73 28.90 10.97 8.98
C GLY A 73 29.45 12.36 8.69
N ALA A 74 30.70 12.59 9.08
CA ALA A 74 31.43 13.81 8.78
C ALA A 74 31.80 13.92 7.30
N VAL A 75 31.75 15.15 6.77
CA VAL A 75 32.35 15.44 5.46
C VAL A 75 33.87 15.24 5.58
N PRO A 76 34.52 14.44 4.72
CA PRO A 76 35.96 14.21 4.79
C PRO A 76 36.75 15.52 4.65
N ARG A 77 37.67 15.81 5.58
CA ARG A 77 38.54 17.01 5.49
C ARG A 77 39.50 16.97 4.28
N GLU A 78 39.73 15.79 3.69
CA GLU A 78 40.41 15.64 2.39
C GLU A 78 39.60 16.28 1.23
N ALA A 79 38.31 16.53 1.40
CA ALA A 79 37.45 17.25 0.45
C ALA A 79 37.41 18.78 0.67
N ALA A 80 38.31 19.36 1.48
CA ALA A 80 38.21 20.75 1.90
C ALA A 80 38.63 21.81 0.87
N GLY A 81 39.20 21.45 -0.28
CA GLY A 81 39.43 22.40 -1.37
C GLY A 81 40.30 21.87 -2.51
N MET A 82 40.52 22.69 -3.54
CA MET A 82 41.25 22.29 -4.76
C MET A 82 42.68 21.79 -4.49
N ALA A 83 43.34 22.30 -3.43
CA ALA A 83 44.69 21.89 -3.03
C ALA A 83 44.77 20.44 -2.52
N THR A 84 43.66 19.86 -2.04
CA THR A 84 43.58 18.43 -1.68
C THR A 84 42.96 17.59 -2.80
N ALA A 85 42.13 18.20 -3.66
CA ALA A 85 41.54 17.55 -4.84
C ALA A 85 42.58 17.07 -5.87
N SER A 86 43.65 17.83 -6.10
CA SER A 86 44.73 17.42 -7.02
C SER A 86 45.51 16.18 -6.55
N ALA A 87 45.52 15.91 -5.24
CA ALA A 87 46.05 14.69 -4.65
C ALA A 87 45.00 13.55 -4.55
N TRP A 88 43.73 13.82 -4.88
CA TRP A 88 42.67 12.83 -4.80
C TRP A 88 42.84 11.78 -5.90
N THR A 89 42.68 10.52 -5.52
CA THR A 89 42.76 9.37 -6.42
C THR A 89 41.61 8.41 -6.21
N VAL A 90 41.07 7.91 -7.31
CA VAL A 90 40.10 6.80 -7.35
C VAL A 90 40.86 5.54 -7.78
N GLU A 91 40.83 4.50 -6.96
CA GLU A 91 41.42 3.20 -7.26
C GLU A 91 40.41 2.27 -7.92
N VAL A 92 40.70 1.82 -9.14
CA VAL A 92 39.95 0.76 -9.84
C VAL A 92 40.71 -0.55 -9.64
N THR A 93 40.07 -1.53 -9.01
CA THR A 93 40.71 -2.78 -8.56
C THR A 93 39.68 -3.92 -8.47
N GLY A 94 40.07 -5.08 -7.94
CA GLY A 94 39.21 -6.25 -7.73
C GLY A 94 39.65 -7.50 -8.49
N GLU A 95 39.12 -8.65 -8.11
CA GLU A 95 39.53 -9.96 -8.63
C GLU A 95 39.23 -10.17 -10.12
N LEU A 96 38.27 -9.41 -10.67
CA LEU A 96 37.89 -9.44 -12.08
C LEU A 96 38.63 -8.37 -12.92
N VAL A 97 39.53 -7.59 -12.32
CA VAL A 97 40.30 -6.53 -13.00
C VAL A 97 41.70 -7.02 -13.36
N SER A 98 42.00 -7.13 -14.66
CA SER A 98 43.30 -7.60 -15.16
C SER A 98 44.45 -6.61 -14.93
N ARG A 99 44.16 -5.32 -14.76
CA ARG A 99 45.13 -4.26 -14.43
C ARG A 99 44.49 -3.23 -13.52
N ALA A 100 44.80 -3.28 -12.23
CA ALA A 100 44.40 -2.24 -11.29
C ALA A 100 45.03 -0.88 -11.68
N ALA A 101 44.30 0.21 -11.40
CA ALA A 101 44.69 1.57 -11.71
C ALA A 101 44.36 2.52 -10.55
N LYS A 102 45.14 3.59 -10.40
CA LYS A 102 44.79 4.74 -9.55
C LYS A 102 44.76 5.97 -10.43
N LEU A 103 43.59 6.60 -10.53
CA LEU A 103 43.32 7.73 -11.41
C LEU A 103 43.17 9.00 -10.57
N THR A 104 43.90 10.06 -10.90
CA THR A 104 43.64 11.40 -10.34
C THR A 104 42.40 12.01 -10.98
N VAL A 105 41.85 13.07 -10.38
CA VAL A 105 40.72 13.82 -10.97
C VAL A 105 41.08 14.35 -12.37
N GLU A 106 42.27 14.94 -12.52
CA GLU A 106 42.85 15.36 -13.81
C GLU A 106 43.03 14.22 -14.85
N GLN A 107 42.99 12.95 -14.42
CA GLN A 107 43.02 11.80 -15.32
C GLN A 107 41.60 11.31 -15.66
N LEU A 108 40.63 11.50 -14.77
CA LEU A 108 39.21 11.24 -15.02
C LEU A 108 38.62 12.26 -16.00
N GLU A 109 38.99 13.54 -15.86
CA GLU A 109 38.63 14.64 -16.79
C GLU A 109 39.12 14.44 -18.24
N LYS A 110 40.01 13.46 -18.49
CA LYS A 110 40.53 13.11 -19.83
C LYS A 110 39.74 12.01 -20.53
N PHE A 111 38.74 11.42 -19.87
CA PHE A 111 37.76 10.55 -20.51
C PHE A 111 36.72 11.40 -21.26
N GLU A 112 35.83 10.76 -22.02
CA GLU A 112 34.74 11.46 -22.70
C GLU A 112 33.79 12.07 -21.65
N ALA A 113 33.76 13.40 -21.58
CA ALA A 113 32.87 14.13 -20.68
C ALA A 113 31.43 14.09 -21.19
N VAL A 114 30.47 13.85 -20.29
CA VAL A 114 29.04 13.77 -20.59
C VAL A 114 28.28 14.56 -19.53
N GLU A 115 27.45 15.50 -19.98
CA GLU A 115 26.51 16.24 -19.13
C GLU A 115 25.14 15.57 -19.21
N LEU A 116 24.53 15.24 -18.05
CA LEU A 116 23.20 14.64 -17.98
C LEU A 116 22.40 15.24 -16.81
N PRO A 117 21.17 15.72 -17.05
CA PRO A 117 20.25 16.03 -15.98
C PRO A 117 19.69 14.73 -15.39
N VAL A 118 19.72 14.60 -14.06
CA VAL A 118 19.32 13.39 -13.32
C VAL A 118 18.65 13.79 -12.01
N THR A 119 17.46 13.26 -11.72
CA THR A 119 16.81 13.45 -10.41
C THR A 119 17.33 12.41 -9.41
N MET A 120 17.68 12.84 -8.19
CA MET A 120 18.14 11.97 -7.10
C MET A 120 17.03 11.75 -6.05
N HIS A 121 16.82 10.50 -5.61
CA HIS A 121 15.85 10.08 -4.58
C HIS A 121 16.50 9.08 -3.60
N CYS A 122 15.96 8.83 -2.39
CA CYS A 122 16.60 7.98 -1.35
C CYS A 122 15.91 6.61 -1.11
N GLY A 123 16.67 5.50 -0.97
CA GLY A 123 16.18 4.09 -0.94
C GLY A 123 15.64 3.59 -2.29
N VAL A 124 15.70 2.34 -2.78
CA VAL A 124 16.28 1.01 -2.39
C VAL A 124 16.70 0.23 -3.69
N THR A 125 17.31 -0.98 -3.64
CA THR A 125 17.54 -1.85 -4.84
C THR A 125 17.41 -3.37 -4.60
N ASP A 126 17.44 -4.14 -5.70
CA ASP A 126 17.21 -5.59 -5.79
C ASP A 126 18.33 -6.54 -5.32
N ALA A 127 17.97 -7.82 -5.15
CA ALA A 127 18.87 -8.93 -4.80
C ALA A 127 19.57 -9.58 -6.02
N ALA A 128 20.66 -10.31 -5.76
CA ALA A 128 21.50 -10.94 -6.77
C ALA A 128 20.90 -12.21 -7.42
N ALA A 129 21.08 -12.36 -8.73
CA ALA A 129 20.94 -13.65 -9.41
C ALA A 129 22.26 -14.46 -9.28
N PRO A 130 22.21 -15.81 -9.19
CA PRO A 130 23.42 -16.63 -9.10
C PRO A 130 24.35 -16.44 -10.30
N GLY A 131 25.64 -16.16 -10.04
CA GLY A 131 26.67 -15.98 -11.08
C GLY A 131 26.84 -14.55 -11.61
N ALA A 132 26.10 -13.57 -11.09
CA ALA A 132 26.28 -12.17 -11.46
C ALA A 132 27.62 -11.59 -10.94
N ALA A 133 28.25 -10.72 -11.74
CA ALA A 133 29.39 -9.89 -11.31
C ALA A 133 28.90 -8.49 -10.87
N PHE A 134 29.69 -7.81 -10.05
CA PHE A 134 29.34 -6.57 -9.39
C PHE A 134 30.46 -5.52 -9.48
N VAL A 135 30.06 -4.26 -9.38
CA VAL A 135 30.97 -3.11 -9.19
C VAL A 135 30.62 -2.50 -7.83
N TRP A 136 31.58 -2.55 -6.91
CA TRP A 136 31.47 -1.92 -5.60
C TRP A 136 32.04 -0.51 -5.67
N PHE A 137 31.42 0.41 -4.93
CA PHE A 137 31.85 1.79 -4.77
C PHE A 137 32.07 2.04 -3.28
N GLU A 138 33.21 2.64 -2.92
CA GLU A 138 33.59 2.93 -1.53
C GLU A 138 34.05 4.38 -1.39
N GLY A 139 33.45 5.09 -0.44
CA GLY A 139 33.74 6.48 -0.10
C GLY A 139 34.96 6.65 0.82
N ALA A 140 35.21 7.89 1.24
CA ALA A 140 36.34 8.24 2.10
C ALA A 140 35.98 8.29 3.60
N GLU A 141 34.70 8.41 3.96
CA GLU A 141 34.23 8.70 5.31
C GLU A 141 34.54 7.57 6.30
N ASP A 142 34.91 7.90 7.53
CA ASP A 142 35.03 6.95 8.63
C ASP A 142 33.75 6.96 9.46
N LEU A 143 32.95 5.88 9.35
CA LEU A 143 31.61 5.77 9.91
C LEU A 143 31.54 4.67 10.99
N PRO A 144 30.65 4.80 12.00
CA PRO A 144 30.59 3.87 13.14
C PRO A 144 29.94 2.51 12.85
N GLY A 145 29.27 2.33 11.70
CA GLY A 145 28.61 1.08 11.31
C GLY A 145 27.58 0.59 12.33
N ASP A 146 27.87 -0.57 12.93
CA ASP A 146 27.07 -1.25 13.96
C ASP A 146 27.32 -0.75 15.39
N GLY A 147 28.29 0.16 15.58
CA GLY A 147 28.75 0.58 16.91
C GLY A 147 29.65 -0.43 17.61
N GLY A 148 30.02 -1.54 16.98
CA GLY A 148 30.84 -2.62 17.52
C GLY A 148 32.34 -2.31 17.64
N GLY A 149 32.72 -1.03 17.57
CA GLY A 149 34.13 -0.57 17.62
C GLY A 149 34.92 -0.73 16.31
N ARG A 150 34.32 -1.28 15.25
CA ARG A 150 34.89 -1.30 13.90
C ARG A 150 34.43 -0.09 13.11
N THR A 151 35.37 0.68 12.56
CA THR A 151 35.08 1.75 11.59
C THR A 151 34.79 1.15 10.21
N TRP A 152 33.80 1.70 9.53
CA TRP A 152 33.39 1.32 8.17
C TRP A 152 33.48 2.53 7.23
N LYS A 153 33.88 2.30 5.97
CA LYS A 153 33.66 3.27 4.90
C LYS A 153 32.21 3.20 4.43
N TYR A 154 31.62 4.31 3.96
CA TYR A 154 30.37 4.19 3.21
C TYR A 154 30.62 3.40 1.93
N GLY A 155 29.84 2.36 1.67
CA GLY A 155 30.06 1.51 0.51
C GLY A 155 28.84 0.72 0.10
N THR A 156 28.81 0.36 -1.17
CA THR A 156 27.69 -0.28 -1.83
C THR A 156 28.13 -0.92 -3.14
N SER A 157 27.26 -1.67 -3.81
CA SER A 157 27.47 -2.14 -5.17
C SER A 157 26.27 -1.96 -6.09
N ILE A 158 26.54 -2.01 -7.39
CA ILE A 158 25.58 -2.29 -8.45
C ILE A 158 26.06 -3.52 -9.24
N ARG A 159 25.18 -4.14 -10.02
CA ARG A 159 25.59 -5.23 -10.92
C ARG A 159 26.50 -4.70 -12.04
N LEU A 160 27.48 -5.50 -12.46
CA LEU A 160 28.40 -5.13 -13.55
C LEU A 160 27.65 -4.88 -14.87
N GLU A 161 26.57 -5.63 -15.13
CA GLU A 161 25.70 -5.40 -16.29
C GLU A 161 25.11 -3.98 -16.30
N VAL A 162 24.72 -3.43 -15.15
CA VAL A 162 24.19 -2.07 -15.01
C VAL A 162 25.30 -1.02 -15.16
N ALA A 163 26.48 -1.29 -14.60
CA ALA A 163 27.64 -0.39 -14.72
C ALA A 163 28.18 -0.29 -16.16
N MET A 164 28.02 -1.36 -16.95
CA MET A 164 28.54 -1.46 -18.32
C MET A 164 27.49 -1.19 -19.40
N ASP A 165 26.20 -1.09 -19.06
CA ASP A 165 25.12 -0.78 -20.00
C ASP A 165 25.15 0.73 -20.38
N PRO A 166 25.46 1.08 -21.64
CA PRO A 166 25.47 2.48 -22.08
C PRO A 166 24.10 3.16 -21.93
N ALA A 167 23.00 2.40 -21.88
CA ALA A 167 21.65 2.90 -21.67
C ALA A 167 21.26 3.08 -20.19
N ARG A 168 22.20 2.88 -19.25
CA ARG A 168 22.06 3.25 -17.83
C ARG A 168 22.83 4.51 -17.46
N GLU A 169 23.78 4.93 -18.29
CA GLU A 169 24.44 6.24 -18.23
C GLU A 169 25.05 6.55 -16.84
N VAL A 170 25.72 5.54 -16.25
CA VAL A 170 26.42 5.65 -14.96
C VAL A 170 27.65 6.56 -15.11
N LEU A 171 27.77 7.57 -14.24
CA LEU A 171 28.81 8.60 -14.30
C LEU A 171 29.74 8.59 -13.08
N LEU A 172 30.99 9.00 -13.30
CA LEU A 172 31.86 9.55 -12.27
C LEU A 172 31.82 11.07 -12.39
N ALA A 173 30.94 11.71 -11.60
CA ALA A 173 30.73 13.15 -11.65
C ALA A 173 31.75 13.90 -10.79
N TYR A 174 32.30 14.99 -11.32
CA TYR A 174 33.17 15.95 -10.63
C TYR A 174 32.57 17.38 -10.60
N GLU A 175 31.53 17.62 -11.40
CA GLU A 175 30.73 18.85 -11.46
C GLU A 175 29.23 18.57 -11.23
N GLN A 176 28.50 19.61 -10.84
CA GLN A 176 27.04 19.62 -10.71
C GLN A 176 26.51 21.02 -11.06
N ASN A 177 25.57 21.09 -12.02
CA ASN A 177 25.01 22.35 -12.52
C ASN A 177 26.07 23.34 -13.08
N GLY A 178 27.10 22.83 -13.76
CA GLY A 178 28.18 23.62 -14.37
C GLY A 178 29.24 24.16 -13.41
N GLU A 179 29.17 23.80 -12.12
CA GLU A 179 30.14 24.17 -11.09
C GLU A 179 30.77 22.91 -10.49
N PRO A 180 32.02 22.97 -9.98
CA PRO A 180 32.61 21.85 -9.22
C PRO A 180 31.71 21.41 -8.07
N LEU A 181 31.69 20.11 -7.77
CA LEU A 181 30.89 19.57 -6.66
C LEU A 181 31.14 20.35 -5.36
N THR A 182 30.09 20.53 -4.54
CA THR A 182 30.27 21.03 -3.17
C THR A 182 30.78 19.92 -2.25
N PRO A 183 31.39 20.23 -1.09
CA PRO A 183 31.82 19.20 -0.15
C PRO A 183 30.68 18.30 0.31
N ASP A 184 29.47 18.82 0.58
CA ASP A 184 28.30 18.02 0.96
C ASP A 184 27.75 17.14 -0.18
N HIS A 185 28.00 17.49 -1.44
CA HIS A 185 27.62 16.70 -2.61
C HIS A 185 28.72 15.78 -3.14
N GLY A 186 29.87 15.69 -2.47
CA GLY A 186 30.86 14.64 -2.72
C GLY A 186 32.13 15.07 -3.45
N PHE A 187 32.48 16.36 -3.42
CA PHE A 187 33.74 16.87 -3.96
C PHE A 187 34.96 16.04 -3.52
N PRO A 188 35.92 15.72 -4.41
CA PRO A 188 35.98 16.14 -5.81
C PRO A 188 35.32 15.17 -6.80
N VAL A 189 34.98 13.94 -6.40
CA VAL A 189 34.39 12.93 -7.30
C VAL A 189 33.35 12.09 -6.58
N ARG A 190 32.21 11.85 -7.23
CA ARG A 190 31.16 10.92 -6.80
C ARG A 190 30.72 10.00 -7.93
N VAL A 191 30.00 8.94 -7.58
CA VAL A 191 29.20 8.15 -8.54
C VAL A 191 27.82 8.78 -8.69
N ILE A 192 27.29 8.83 -9.91
CA ILE A 192 25.87 9.02 -10.22
C ILE A 192 25.38 7.79 -10.99
N VAL A 193 24.25 7.23 -10.57
CA VAL A 193 23.65 6.01 -11.16
C VAL A 193 22.19 6.33 -11.53
N PRO A 194 21.91 6.80 -12.76
CA PRO A 194 20.56 7.25 -13.13
C PRO A 194 19.46 6.19 -12.91
N GLY A 195 18.31 6.64 -12.40
CA GLY A 195 17.18 5.77 -12.05
C GLY A 195 17.42 4.81 -10.88
N PHE A 196 18.60 4.89 -10.26
CA PHE A 196 18.90 4.33 -8.96
C PHE A 196 18.84 5.42 -7.88
N ILE A 197 19.11 4.98 -6.66
CA ILE A 197 18.76 5.65 -5.42
C ILE A 197 20.04 6.23 -4.83
N GLY A 198 19.97 7.37 -4.15
CA GLY A 198 21.12 8.18 -3.73
C GLY A 198 22.13 7.44 -2.85
N GLY A 199 21.70 6.43 -2.09
CA GLY A 199 22.58 5.50 -1.38
C GLY A 199 23.43 4.58 -2.27
N ARG A 200 23.16 4.48 -3.57
CA ARG A 200 24.06 3.86 -4.58
C ARG A 200 25.01 4.89 -5.23
N MET A 201 24.72 6.18 -5.09
CA MET A 201 25.47 7.30 -5.68
C MET A 201 26.57 7.81 -4.73
N VAL A 202 27.53 6.93 -4.42
CA VAL A 202 28.58 7.14 -3.42
C VAL A 202 29.34 8.44 -3.64
N LYS A 203 29.33 9.30 -2.62
CA LYS A 203 30.08 10.55 -2.54
C LYS A 203 31.51 10.30 -2.08
N TRP A 204 32.41 11.25 -2.36
CA TRP A 204 33.80 11.19 -1.92
C TRP A 204 34.45 9.86 -2.32
N LEU A 205 34.26 9.46 -3.58
CA LEU A 205 34.63 8.13 -4.09
C LEU A 205 36.15 7.93 -4.01
N LYS A 206 36.59 6.84 -3.36
CA LYS A 206 38.00 6.43 -3.29
C LYS A 206 38.28 5.12 -4.03
N ARG A 207 37.33 4.18 -4.07
CA ARG A 207 37.57 2.85 -4.68
C ARG A 207 36.38 2.36 -5.51
N ILE A 208 36.71 1.73 -6.62
CA ILE A 208 35.82 0.99 -7.51
C ILE A 208 36.36 -0.45 -7.55
N VAL A 209 35.59 -1.43 -7.08
CA VAL A 209 36.03 -2.83 -6.98
C VAL A 209 35.15 -3.74 -7.84
N VAL A 210 35.73 -4.40 -8.84
CA VAL A 210 34.99 -5.38 -9.67
C VAL A 210 35.14 -6.79 -9.08
N ALA A 211 34.02 -7.39 -8.68
CA ALA A 211 33.98 -8.64 -7.91
C ALA A 211 32.91 -9.61 -8.43
N SER A 212 33.07 -10.90 -8.13
CA SER A 212 32.10 -11.97 -8.42
C SER A 212 30.92 -12.04 -7.42
N LYS A 213 30.88 -11.14 -6.44
CA LYS A 213 29.88 -11.09 -5.36
C LYS A 213 29.43 -9.66 -5.11
N GLU A 214 28.24 -9.53 -4.53
CA GLU A 214 27.70 -8.26 -4.04
C GLU A 214 28.55 -7.71 -2.87
N SER A 215 28.52 -6.40 -2.63
CA SER A 215 29.30 -5.75 -1.58
C SER A 215 28.88 -6.20 -0.19
N ASP A 216 29.85 -6.57 0.65
CA ASP A 216 29.63 -6.95 2.04
C ASP A 216 29.65 -5.76 3.03
N ASN A 217 29.61 -4.53 2.51
CA ASN A 217 29.64 -3.33 3.32
C ASN A 217 28.41 -3.21 4.24
N TYR A 218 28.61 -2.79 5.49
CA TYR A 218 27.54 -2.57 6.45
C TYR A 218 26.39 -1.72 5.90
N TYR A 219 26.68 -0.60 5.24
CA TYR A 219 25.66 0.31 4.68
C TYR A 219 24.98 -0.22 3.41
N HIS A 220 25.52 -1.29 2.81
CA HIS A 220 24.88 -2.02 1.73
C HIS A 220 23.86 -3.06 2.23
N TYR A 221 24.15 -3.69 3.37
CA TYR A 221 23.32 -4.74 3.97
C TYR A 221 22.32 -4.27 5.02
N ARG A 222 22.67 -3.28 5.86
CA ARG A 222 21.88 -2.84 7.03
C ARG A 222 21.16 -1.50 6.83
N ASP A 223 21.28 -0.89 5.66
CA ASP A 223 20.61 0.36 5.28
C ASP A 223 20.14 0.29 3.82
N ASN A 224 19.24 1.19 3.40
CA ASN A 224 18.70 1.29 2.03
C ASN A 224 17.98 0.02 1.54
N ARG A 225 17.08 -0.55 2.35
CA ARG A 225 16.29 -1.78 2.06
C ARG A 225 14.80 -1.65 2.45
N VAL A 226 13.87 -2.19 1.64
CA VAL A 226 12.41 -2.14 1.90
C VAL A 226 12.00 -3.47 2.51
N LEU A 227 12.03 -3.55 3.83
CA LEU A 227 11.69 -4.80 4.50
C LEU A 227 10.18 -5.10 4.30
N PRO A 228 9.76 -6.37 4.10
CA PRO A 228 8.33 -6.72 4.06
C PRO A 228 7.58 -6.16 5.29
N SER A 229 6.31 -5.80 5.15
CA SER A 229 5.57 -5.09 6.22
C SER A 229 5.40 -5.88 7.52
N HIS A 230 5.57 -7.20 7.49
CA HIS A 230 5.58 -8.08 8.67
C HIS A 230 6.96 -8.19 9.35
N VAL A 231 8.02 -7.66 8.71
CA VAL A 231 9.36 -7.66 9.28
C VAL A 231 9.50 -6.57 10.34
N VAL A 232 9.81 -7.02 11.55
CA VAL A 232 10.34 -6.21 12.64
C VAL A 232 11.81 -6.61 12.86
N ALA A 233 12.70 -5.61 12.87
CA ALA A 233 14.14 -5.70 13.15
C ALA A 233 15.06 -6.54 12.23
N ASP A 234 14.63 -7.62 11.55
CA ASP A 234 15.47 -8.41 10.62
C ASP A 234 14.68 -9.00 9.41
N ASP A 235 15.29 -8.97 8.20
CA ASP A 235 14.88 -9.52 6.86
C ASP A 235 14.26 -8.57 5.79
N ILE A 236 14.49 -8.81 4.48
CA ILE A 236 14.63 -7.74 3.42
C ILE A 236 13.82 -7.94 2.11
N ALA A 237 13.36 -6.85 1.45
CA ALA A 237 12.89 -6.76 0.05
C ALA A 237 13.15 -5.38 -0.66
N ASN A 238 12.65 -5.18 -1.90
CA ASN A 238 13.24 -4.28 -2.93
C ASN A 238 12.23 -3.58 -3.90
N MET A 239 12.60 -2.45 -4.56
CA MET A 239 11.99 -1.86 -5.81
C MET A 239 12.95 -0.89 -6.56
N GLU A 240 12.78 -0.66 -7.88
CA GLU A 240 13.63 0.24 -8.74
C GLU A 240 12.86 1.20 -9.70
N GLY A 241 13.44 2.37 -10.01
CA GLY A 241 12.88 3.40 -10.92
C GLY A 241 13.20 3.24 -12.43
N GLY A 242 14.36 2.70 -12.80
CA GLY A 242 14.64 2.14 -14.14
C GLY A 242 14.68 3.09 -15.36
N GLY A 243 14.48 4.39 -15.19
CA GLY A 243 14.47 5.39 -16.27
C GLY A 243 13.22 5.38 -17.14
N ARG A 244 12.10 4.93 -16.55
CA ARG A 244 10.78 4.82 -17.19
C ARG A 244 10.09 6.18 -17.22
N LYS A 245 9.40 6.49 -18.31
CA LYS A 245 8.65 7.73 -18.47
C LYS A 245 7.39 7.70 -17.61
N VAL A 246 7.13 8.76 -16.82
CA VAL A 246 5.79 9.01 -16.28
C VAL A 246 4.86 9.35 -17.46
N THR A 247 3.85 8.51 -17.72
CA THR A 247 2.93 8.68 -18.86
C THR A 247 1.64 9.37 -18.52
N ARG A 248 1.21 9.32 -17.25
CA ARG A 248 -0.04 9.90 -16.78
C ARG A 248 0.05 10.24 -15.30
N VAL A 249 -0.47 11.41 -14.92
CA VAL A 249 -0.72 11.79 -13.52
C VAL A 249 -2.22 12.01 -13.38
N GLU A 250 -2.79 11.54 -12.27
CA GLU A 250 -4.23 11.59 -12.02
C GLU A 250 -4.51 12.10 -10.61
N VAL A 251 -5.51 12.96 -10.48
CA VAL A 251 -6.01 13.50 -9.20
C VAL A 251 -7.44 13.02 -8.92
N THR A 252 -7.73 12.70 -7.66
CA THR A 252 -9.08 12.41 -7.15
C THR A 252 -9.46 13.42 -6.06
N LEU A 253 -10.75 13.77 -6.02
CA LEU A 253 -11.39 14.57 -4.97
C LEU A 253 -12.36 13.77 -4.09
N ASN A 254 -12.52 12.47 -4.36
CA ASN A 254 -13.53 11.60 -3.73
C ASN A 254 -12.98 10.20 -3.38
N GLY A 255 -11.78 10.13 -2.80
CA GLY A 255 -11.20 8.88 -2.31
C GLY A 255 -10.97 7.81 -3.39
N GLY A 256 -10.67 8.23 -4.62
CA GLY A 256 -10.34 7.33 -5.74
C GLY A 256 -11.54 6.80 -6.53
N ALA A 257 -12.76 7.23 -6.21
CA ALA A 257 -13.97 6.80 -6.94
C ALA A 257 -14.02 7.35 -8.38
N THR A 258 -13.50 8.57 -8.62
CA THR A 258 -13.28 9.14 -9.95
C THR A 258 -11.93 9.87 -10.02
N TRP A 259 -11.33 9.88 -11.22
CA TRP A 259 -10.01 10.45 -11.46
C TRP A 259 -10.05 11.47 -12.58
N HIS A 260 -9.33 12.57 -12.38
CA HIS A 260 -9.11 13.63 -13.35
C HIS A 260 -7.66 13.54 -13.83
N GLU A 261 -7.46 13.53 -15.15
CA GLU A 261 -6.14 13.46 -15.77
C GLU A 261 -5.47 14.83 -15.74
N CYS A 262 -4.20 14.86 -15.33
CA CYS A 262 -3.40 16.08 -15.24
C CYS A 262 -2.59 16.31 -16.52
N SER A 263 -2.27 17.57 -16.82
CA SER A 263 -1.19 17.91 -17.75
C SER A 263 0.14 17.47 -17.15
N VAL A 264 1.03 16.90 -17.97
CA VAL A 264 2.37 16.45 -17.56
C VAL A 264 3.42 17.08 -18.47
N ASP A 265 4.38 17.78 -17.89
CA ASP A 265 5.52 18.39 -18.57
C ASP A 265 6.83 17.72 -18.14
N HIS A 266 7.61 17.27 -19.12
CA HIS A 266 8.93 16.66 -18.90
C HIS A 266 10.08 17.65 -19.09
N HIS A 267 9.79 18.93 -19.39
CA HIS A 267 10.78 19.97 -19.70
C HIS A 267 11.81 19.49 -20.75
N PRO A 268 11.39 19.07 -21.95
CA PRO A 268 12.29 18.43 -22.93
C PRO A 268 13.40 19.36 -23.47
N GLU A 269 13.30 20.67 -23.25
CA GLU A 269 14.37 21.66 -23.53
C GLU A 269 15.50 21.59 -22.46
N GLU A 270 15.16 21.29 -21.20
CA GLU A 270 16.09 21.24 -20.05
C GLU A 270 16.57 19.80 -19.76
N ALA A 271 15.70 18.80 -19.94
CA ALA A 271 15.99 17.38 -19.85
C ALA A 271 15.33 16.60 -21.00
N PRO A 272 15.90 16.66 -22.22
CA PRO A 272 15.47 15.78 -23.30
C PRO A 272 15.65 14.30 -22.90
N PRO A 273 14.80 13.39 -23.40
CA PRO A 273 15.04 11.97 -23.24
C PRO A 273 16.38 11.59 -23.87
N THR A 274 17.13 10.70 -23.22
CA THR A 274 18.48 10.36 -23.69
C THR A 274 18.42 9.60 -25.02
N LYS A 275 19.56 9.42 -25.69
CA LYS A 275 19.64 8.72 -26.99
C LYS A 275 19.10 7.27 -26.96
N TYR A 276 18.89 6.71 -25.77
CA TYR A 276 18.29 5.39 -25.53
C TYR A 276 16.79 5.44 -25.16
N GLY A 277 16.15 6.62 -25.24
CA GLY A 277 14.75 6.83 -24.89
C GLY A 277 14.48 6.86 -23.38
N LYS A 278 15.50 7.09 -22.55
CA LYS A 278 15.39 7.08 -21.09
C LYS A 278 14.99 8.44 -20.54
N TYR A 279 14.21 8.41 -19.46
CA TYR A 279 13.80 9.58 -18.69
C TYR A 279 14.38 9.46 -17.28
N TRP A 280 15.47 10.22 -17.02
CA TRP A 280 16.16 10.22 -15.73
C TRP A 280 15.75 11.36 -14.79
N CYS A 281 14.99 12.32 -15.33
CA CYS A 281 14.41 13.41 -14.57
C CYS A 281 12.95 13.12 -14.20
N TRP A 282 12.52 13.75 -13.12
CA TRP A 282 11.12 13.97 -12.79
C TRP A 282 10.35 14.69 -13.91
N CYS A 283 9.04 14.79 -13.75
CA CYS A 283 8.17 15.63 -14.57
C CYS A 283 7.34 16.54 -13.66
N PHE A 284 7.04 17.74 -14.13
CA PHE A 284 6.06 18.60 -13.49
C PHE A 284 4.66 18.24 -13.99
N TRP A 285 3.64 18.52 -13.18
CA TRP A 285 2.25 18.26 -13.55
C TRP A 285 1.34 19.35 -13.00
N SER A 286 0.21 19.56 -13.68
CA SER A 286 -0.77 20.58 -13.30
C SER A 286 -2.20 20.15 -13.66
N ILE A 287 -3.16 20.70 -12.93
CA ILE A 287 -4.59 20.51 -13.21
C ILE A 287 -5.36 21.75 -12.77
N ASP A 288 -6.22 22.24 -13.66
CA ASP A 288 -7.18 23.30 -13.34
C ASP A 288 -8.45 22.67 -12.78
N LEU A 289 -8.75 22.95 -11.51
CA LEU A 289 -9.95 22.50 -10.81
C LEU A 289 -10.87 23.68 -10.51
N GLY A 290 -12.18 23.49 -10.64
CA GLY A 290 -13.14 24.50 -10.21
C GLY A 290 -13.16 24.59 -8.68
N LEU A 291 -13.18 25.81 -8.13
CA LEU A 291 -13.34 26.01 -6.67
C LEU A 291 -14.63 25.36 -6.12
N HIS A 292 -15.63 25.15 -6.97
CA HIS A 292 -16.86 24.44 -6.65
C HIS A 292 -16.69 22.92 -6.57
N ASP A 293 -15.74 22.33 -7.30
CA ASP A 293 -15.42 20.89 -7.23
C ASP A 293 -14.66 20.55 -5.94
N LEU A 294 -13.90 21.51 -5.41
CA LEU A 294 -13.24 21.42 -4.12
C LEU A 294 -14.22 21.58 -2.94
N TRP A 295 -15.42 22.14 -3.18
CA TRP A 295 -16.37 22.41 -2.11
C TRP A 295 -17.12 21.13 -1.71
N GLY A 296 -16.87 20.65 -0.50
CA GLY A 296 -17.36 19.35 -0.02
C GLY A 296 -16.44 18.16 -0.32
N ALA A 297 -15.30 18.38 -0.99
CA ALA A 297 -14.21 17.40 -1.02
C ALA A 297 -13.47 17.41 0.33
N SER A 298 -13.17 16.23 0.89
CA SER A 298 -12.39 16.11 2.14
C SER A 298 -10.88 16.11 1.90
N GLU A 299 -10.44 15.73 0.71
CA GLU A 299 -9.04 15.63 0.32
C GLU A 299 -8.84 15.75 -1.20
N ILE A 300 -7.62 16.11 -1.58
CA ILE A 300 -7.05 15.90 -2.91
C ILE A 300 -6.04 14.78 -2.78
N ALA A 301 -6.17 13.70 -3.55
CA ALA A 301 -5.14 12.66 -3.64
C ALA A 301 -4.61 12.55 -5.07
N VAL A 302 -3.29 12.33 -5.22
CA VAL A 302 -2.62 12.22 -6.53
C VAL A 302 -1.88 10.89 -6.68
N ARG A 303 -1.87 10.34 -7.90
CA ARG A 303 -1.03 9.21 -8.31
C ARG A 303 -0.45 9.40 -9.71
N ALA A 304 0.72 8.82 -9.94
CA ALA A 304 1.37 8.71 -11.24
C ALA A 304 1.34 7.29 -11.80
N TRP A 305 1.49 7.19 -13.12
CA TRP A 305 1.66 5.95 -13.89
C TRP A 305 2.91 6.04 -14.77
N ASP A 306 3.68 4.97 -14.87
CA ASP A 306 4.82 4.88 -15.79
C ASP A 306 4.46 4.23 -17.14
N ASP A 307 5.42 4.21 -18.08
CA ASP A 307 5.30 3.59 -19.41
C ASP A 307 5.10 2.07 -19.38
N SER A 308 5.38 1.44 -18.23
CA SER A 308 5.21 0.02 -17.97
C SER A 308 3.89 -0.28 -17.24
N MET A 309 3.02 0.74 -17.10
CA MET A 309 1.72 0.69 -16.42
C MET A 309 1.79 0.39 -14.91
N ASN A 310 2.94 0.55 -14.27
CA ASN A 310 3.01 0.58 -12.80
C ASN A 310 2.30 1.83 -12.28
N ASN A 311 1.74 1.75 -11.08
CA ASN A 311 1.15 2.90 -10.39
C ASN A 311 1.43 2.88 -8.88
N GLN A 312 1.04 3.96 -8.22
CA GLN A 312 1.20 4.13 -6.78
C GLN A 312 0.09 3.42 -5.99
N PRO A 313 0.42 2.73 -4.87
CA PRO A 313 -0.57 2.12 -3.99
C PRO A 313 -1.42 3.17 -3.27
N GLU A 314 -2.64 2.78 -2.88
CA GLU A 314 -3.58 3.67 -2.20
C GLU A 314 -3.17 4.01 -0.75
N ASP A 315 -2.70 2.97 -0.04
CA ASP A 315 -2.24 3.01 1.34
C ASP A 315 -0.69 2.96 1.39
N PRO A 316 -0.06 3.56 2.42
CA PRO A 316 1.38 3.47 2.62
C PRO A 316 1.83 2.03 2.92
N ILE A 317 2.79 1.52 2.15
CA ILE A 317 3.43 0.23 2.41
C ILE A 317 4.45 0.43 3.53
N TRP A 318 4.01 0.21 4.78
CA TRP A 318 4.90 0.31 5.94
C TRP A 318 6.03 -0.71 5.86
N ASN A 319 7.23 -0.26 6.25
CA ASN A 319 8.42 -1.09 6.43
C ASN A 319 9.29 -0.46 7.53
N LEU A 320 10.12 -1.29 8.18
CA LEU A 320 10.94 -0.90 9.34
C LEU A 320 11.77 0.37 9.14
N LEU A 321 12.33 0.56 7.94
CA LEU A 321 13.21 1.69 7.62
C LEU A 321 12.46 2.92 7.08
N GLY A 322 11.13 2.85 6.95
CA GLY A 322 10.29 3.94 6.44
C GLY A 322 10.56 4.33 4.97
N MET A 323 11.18 3.45 4.20
CA MET A 323 11.68 3.75 2.85
C MET A 323 10.63 3.49 1.77
N MET A 324 10.78 4.12 0.60
CA MET A 324 9.92 3.89 -0.57
C MET A 324 8.40 3.99 -0.29
N ASN A 325 7.99 4.86 0.64
CA ASN A 325 6.59 5.20 0.79
C ASN A 325 6.12 6.03 -0.42
N ASN A 326 5.66 5.32 -1.45
CA ASN A 326 5.18 5.89 -2.71
C ASN A 326 3.65 5.86 -2.81
N SER A 327 2.90 5.79 -1.70
CA SER A 327 1.43 5.81 -1.74
C SER A 327 0.88 7.11 -2.30
N TRP A 328 -0.43 7.16 -2.57
CA TRP A 328 -1.09 8.40 -3.02
C TRP A 328 -0.80 9.53 -2.04
N PHE A 329 -0.28 10.66 -2.54
CA PHE A 329 -0.02 11.83 -1.71
C PHE A 329 -1.34 12.56 -1.48
N ARG A 330 -1.71 12.79 -0.21
CA ARG A 330 -3.04 13.30 0.19
C ARG A 330 -2.95 14.65 0.88
N VAL A 331 -3.56 15.66 0.28
CA VAL A 331 -3.76 16.99 0.88
C VAL A 331 -5.19 17.07 1.41
N HIS A 332 -5.35 17.19 2.72
CA HIS A 332 -6.67 17.39 3.32
C HIS A 332 -7.20 18.78 3.00
N ILE A 333 -8.51 18.87 2.70
CA ILE A 333 -9.24 20.11 2.52
C ILE A 333 -10.14 20.33 3.75
N LYS A 334 -10.19 21.56 4.26
CA LYS A 334 -11.08 21.94 5.35
C LYS A 334 -11.70 23.31 5.09
N GLU A 335 -13.01 23.43 5.26
CA GLU A 335 -13.67 24.74 5.26
C GLU A 335 -13.17 25.59 6.44
N SER A 336 -12.73 26.81 6.17
CA SER A 336 -12.14 27.73 7.14
C SER A 336 -12.74 29.14 7.02
N TRP A 337 -12.64 29.90 8.10
CA TRP A 337 -13.16 31.27 8.20
C TRP A 337 -12.05 32.23 8.66
N PRO A 338 -10.96 32.37 7.88
CA PRO A 338 -9.71 32.97 8.35
C PRO A 338 -9.84 34.45 8.72
N HIS A 339 -10.71 35.21 8.05
CA HIS A 339 -10.85 36.65 8.24
C HIS A 339 -12.33 37.09 8.27
N LYS A 340 -12.77 37.65 9.41
CA LYS A 340 -14.00 38.48 9.59
C LYS A 340 -15.23 38.15 8.72
N GLY A 341 -15.58 36.87 8.58
CA GLY A 341 -16.79 36.41 7.89
C GLY A 341 -16.60 36.00 6.42
N GLU A 342 -15.38 36.03 5.89
CA GLU A 342 -15.04 35.43 4.60
C GLU A 342 -14.87 33.90 4.76
N MET A 343 -15.47 33.16 3.83
CA MET A 343 -15.46 31.70 3.76
C MET A 343 -14.34 31.25 2.81
N GLY A 344 -13.51 30.29 3.23
CA GLY A 344 -12.36 29.82 2.46
C GLY A 344 -12.06 28.34 2.65
N LEU A 345 -11.05 27.85 1.94
CA LEU A 345 -10.53 26.48 2.08
C LEU A 345 -9.11 26.52 2.64
N GLU A 346 -8.89 25.74 3.69
CA GLU A 346 -7.58 25.45 4.27
C GLU A 346 -7.09 24.11 3.71
N PHE A 347 -5.86 24.10 3.20
CA PHE A 347 -5.21 22.92 2.65
C PHE A 347 -4.10 22.45 3.58
N SER A 348 -4.12 21.18 3.96
CA SER A 348 -3.14 20.60 4.88
C SER A 348 -2.38 19.46 4.19
N HIS A 349 -1.06 19.57 4.11
CA HIS A 349 -0.18 18.45 3.72
C HIS A 349 -0.14 17.37 4.82
N PRO A 350 0.32 16.14 4.53
CA PRO A 350 0.41 15.07 5.53
C PRO A 350 1.24 15.44 6.75
N ALA A 351 2.46 15.92 6.52
CA ALA A 351 3.43 16.33 7.52
C ALA A 351 4.22 17.56 7.02
N LEU A 352 4.98 18.20 7.92
CA LEU A 352 5.94 19.26 7.56
C LEU A 352 7.38 18.81 7.80
N PRO A 353 8.34 19.16 6.93
CA PRO A 353 9.78 18.96 7.15
C PRO A 353 10.25 19.52 8.49
N GLY A 354 11.01 18.73 9.25
CA GLY A 354 11.73 19.16 10.47
C GLY A 354 10.89 19.67 11.65
N GLN A 355 9.55 19.71 11.56
CA GLN A 355 8.68 20.26 12.61
C GLN A 355 7.30 19.57 12.68
N PRO A 356 6.64 19.53 13.85
CA PRO A 356 5.26 19.08 13.95
C PRO A 356 4.32 19.94 13.11
N GLY A 357 3.50 19.32 12.27
CA GLY A 357 2.54 20.00 11.42
C GLY A 357 1.91 19.06 10.39
N GLY A 358 0.99 19.57 9.58
CA GLY A 358 0.17 18.76 8.68
C GLY A 358 -0.93 17.98 9.40
N TRP A 359 -1.79 17.32 8.63
CA TRP A 359 -2.97 16.62 9.18
C TRP A 359 -2.61 15.34 9.96
N MET A 360 -1.45 14.71 9.70
CA MET A 360 -1.01 13.55 10.48
C MET A 360 -0.63 13.94 11.92
N ALA A 361 0.00 15.11 12.12
CA ALA A 361 0.39 15.58 13.45
C ALA A 361 -0.81 15.92 14.35
N GLN A 362 -1.97 16.25 13.76
CA GLN A 362 -3.19 16.60 14.52
C GLN A 362 -3.87 15.40 15.20
N LYS A 363 -3.52 14.15 14.85
CA LYS A 363 -4.15 12.94 15.41
C LYS A 363 -3.61 12.50 16.78
N HIS A 364 -2.54 13.08 17.30
CA HIS A 364 -1.91 12.66 18.57
C HIS A 364 -2.32 13.49 19.79
N HIS A 365 -3.58 13.34 20.20
CA HIS A 365 -4.02 13.48 21.59
C HIS A 365 -4.86 12.26 22.02
N VAL A 366 -4.41 11.07 21.61
CA VAL A 366 -4.81 9.81 22.25
C VAL A 366 -3.86 9.61 23.42
N GLU A 367 -4.38 9.62 24.65
CA GLU A 367 -3.64 9.14 25.80
C GLU A 367 -3.27 7.68 25.54
N VAL A 368 -1.96 7.39 25.53
CA VAL A 368 -1.49 6.01 25.39
C VAL A 368 -1.78 5.29 26.70
N GLU A 369 -2.95 4.66 26.80
CA GLU A 369 -3.15 3.59 27.77
C GLU A 369 -2.06 2.54 27.52
N THR A 370 -1.21 2.34 28.52
CA THR A 370 -0.07 1.45 28.44
C THR A 370 -0.54 0.02 28.21
N SER A 371 -0.15 -0.57 27.08
CA SER A 371 -0.45 -1.98 26.80
C SER A 371 0.10 -2.88 27.91
N PRO A 372 -0.66 -3.87 28.39
CA PRO A 372 -0.20 -4.76 29.45
C PRO A 372 0.94 -5.65 28.93
N GLU A 373 2.14 -5.49 29.50
CA GLU A 373 3.29 -6.36 29.19
C GLU A 373 2.96 -7.84 29.50
N PRO A 374 3.27 -8.77 28.59
CA PRO A 374 3.06 -10.20 28.82
C PRO A 374 3.99 -10.68 29.94
N LYS A 375 3.41 -11.25 31.01
CA LYS A 375 4.16 -11.70 32.18
C LYS A 375 4.71 -13.12 31.99
N PRO A 376 5.97 -13.38 32.39
CA PRO A 376 6.50 -14.74 32.40
C PRO A 376 5.77 -15.59 33.46
N SER A 377 5.71 -16.90 33.25
CA SER A 377 5.09 -17.83 34.21
C SER A 377 6.14 -18.54 35.08
N ASP A 378 6.02 -18.43 36.40
CA ASP A 378 6.92 -19.08 37.38
C ASP A 378 6.67 -20.60 37.53
N LYS A 379 5.70 -21.17 36.81
CA LYS A 379 5.38 -22.60 36.86
C LYS A 379 6.13 -23.37 35.76
N PRO A 380 6.73 -24.53 36.07
CA PRO A 380 7.28 -25.39 35.03
C PRO A 380 6.14 -26.05 34.23
N TYR A 381 6.20 -25.93 32.90
CA TYR A 381 5.31 -26.65 31.97
C TYR A 381 6.14 -27.50 31.01
N THR A 382 5.56 -28.59 30.52
CA THR A 382 6.14 -29.39 29.44
C THR A 382 5.81 -28.79 28.07
N MET A 383 6.65 -29.07 27.06
CA MET A 383 6.36 -28.66 25.68
C MET A 383 5.06 -29.28 25.12
N VAL A 384 4.57 -30.37 25.70
CA VAL A 384 3.27 -30.98 25.35
C VAL A 384 2.09 -30.14 25.87
N GLU A 385 2.27 -29.45 27.01
CA GLU A 385 1.26 -28.53 27.55
C GLU A 385 1.27 -27.21 26.80
N VAL A 386 2.44 -26.60 26.57
CA VAL A 386 2.57 -25.36 25.80
C VAL A 386 1.97 -25.49 24.39
N ARG A 387 2.13 -26.65 23.74
CA ARG A 387 1.55 -26.96 22.42
C ARG A 387 0.01 -27.01 22.37
N LYS A 388 -0.69 -26.96 23.51
CA LYS A 388 -2.17 -26.83 23.54
C LYS A 388 -2.64 -25.39 23.36
N HIS A 389 -1.74 -24.42 23.50
CA HIS A 389 -2.03 -22.99 23.46
C HIS A 389 -1.55 -22.38 22.13
N THR A 390 -2.24 -22.74 21.04
CA THR A 390 -1.90 -22.33 19.66
C THR A 390 -3.07 -21.69 18.91
N SER A 391 -3.94 -20.97 19.60
CA SER A 391 -5.20 -20.43 19.07
C SER A 391 -5.36 -18.94 19.38
N ARG A 392 -6.18 -18.23 18.59
CA ARG A 392 -6.53 -16.82 18.81
C ARG A 392 -7.17 -16.53 20.19
N THR A 393 -7.64 -17.57 20.89
CA THR A 393 -8.23 -17.52 22.23
C THR A 393 -7.35 -18.12 23.32
N SER A 394 -6.19 -18.69 22.98
CA SER A 394 -5.18 -19.19 23.92
C SER A 394 -3.87 -19.43 23.16
N ALA A 395 -2.90 -18.54 23.32
CA ALA A 395 -1.63 -18.53 22.59
C ALA A 395 -0.45 -18.29 23.53
N TRP A 396 0.43 -19.29 23.65
CA TRP A 396 1.64 -19.21 24.47
C TRP A 396 2.89 -19.33 23.60
N VAL A 397 3.92 -18.53 23.90
CA VAL A 397 5.21 -18.53 23.20
C VAL A 397 6.35 -18.81 24.16
N VAL A 398 7.43 -19.39 23.64
CA VAL A 398 8.66 -19.67 24.40
C VAL A 398 9.76 -18.75 23.88
N VAL A 399 10.27 -17.87 24.73
CA VAL A 399 11.36 -16.93 24.41
C VAL A 399 12.50 -17.18 25.40
N HIS A 400 13.68 -17.52 24.88
CA HIS A 400 14.87 -17.89 25.68
C HIS A 400 14.62 -18.92 26.80
N GLY A 401 13.70 -19.87 26.58
CA GLY A 401 13.34 -20.91 27.55
C GLY A 401 12.29 -20.51 28.58
N VAL A 402 11.79 -19.26 28.54
CA VAL A 402 10.71 -18.75 29.40
C VAL A 402 9.40 -18.77 28.63
N ILE A 403 8.31 -19.18 29.28
CA ILE A 403 6.97 -19.26 28.69
C ILE A 403 6.19 -18.00 29.01
N TYR A 404 5.63 -17.38 27.97
CA TYR A 404 4.76 -16.21 28.04
C TYR A 404 3.38 -16.55 27.51
N ASP A 405 2.33 -16.23 28.29
CA ASP A 405 0.97 -16.17 27.76
C ASP A 405 0.81 -14.84 27.01
N VAL A 406 0.75 -14.92 25.68
CA VAL A 406 0.59 -13.75 24.80
C VAL A 406 -0.83 -13.63 24.27
N THR A 407 -1.81 -14.40 24.78
CA THR A 407 -3.20 -14.38 24.32
C THR A 407 -3.79 -12.97 24.29
N ALA A 408 -3.58 -12.18 25.35
CA ALA A 408 -4.02 -10.79 25.42
C ALA A 408 -3.19 -9.85 24.54
N TYR A 409 -1.93 -10.19 24.27
CA TYR A 409 -1.00 -9.38 23.49
C TYR A 409 -1.08 -9.64 21.97
N LEU A 410 -1.66 -10.77 21.53
CA LEU A 410 -1.85 -11.16 20.12
C LEU A 410 -2.33 -10.00 19.22
N TYR A 411 -3.30 -9.22 19.72
CA TYR A 411 -3.97 -8.15 18.99
C TYR A 411 -3.26 -6.79 19.11
N HIS A 412 -2.28 -6.68 20.01
CA HIS A 412 -1.40 -5.52 20.18
C HIS A 412 -0.01 -5.76 19.55
N HIS A 413 0.27 -6.97 19.08
CA HIS A 413 1.52 -7.31 18.42
C HIS A 413 1.63 -6.57 17.07
N PRO A 414 2.69 -5.78 16.83
CA PRO A 414 2.77 -4.89 15.66
C PRO A 414 2.85 -5.63 14.32
N GLY A 415 3.31 -6.88 14.31
CA GLY A 415 3.27 -7.76 13.12
C GLY A 415 1.92 -8.46 12.90
N GLY A 416 0.89 -8.12 13.67
CA GLY A 416 -0.42 -8.77 13.67
C GLY A 416 -0.46 -10.12 14.39
N VAL A 417 -1.68 -10.64 14.54
CA VAL A 417 -2.00 -11.89 15.28
C VAL A 417 -1.35 -13.11 14.63
N ASP A 418 -1.34 -13.17 13.31
CA ASP A 418 -0.95 -14.38 12.57
C ASP A 418 0.57 -14.61 12.58
N ALA A 419 1.37 -13.55 12.79
CA ALA A 419 2.82 -13.68 13.01
C ALA A 419 3.14 -14.58 14.21
N LEU A 420 2.45 -14.37 15.35
CA LEU A 420 2.63 -15.14 16.59
C LEU A 420 1.99 -16.53 16.55
N LEU A 421 1.01 -16.76 15.66
CA LEU A 421 0.37 -18.07 15.50
C LEU A 421 1.04 -18.95 14.45
N SER A 422 1.87 -18.37 13.56
CA SER A 422 2.54 -19.08 12.47
C SER A 422 3.42 -20.25 12.96
N PRO A 423 3.53 -21.36 12.19
CA PRO A 423 4.44 -22.45 12.54
C PRO A 423 5.92 -22.11 12.42
N HIS A 424 6.28 -21.10 11.60
CA HIS A 424 7.66 -20.89 11.14
C HIS A 424 8.62 -20.35 12.21
N GLN A 425 8.15 -19.57 13.20
CA GLN A 425 9.01 -19.11 14.30
C GLN A 425 9.50 -20.24 15.24
N ARG A 426 8.99 -21.48 15.10
CA ARG A 426 9.23 -22.57 16.05
C ARG A 426 10.47 -23.43 15.77
N ARG A 427 11.41 -22.99 14.91
CA ARG A 427 12.62 -23.75 14.50
C ARG A 427 13.98 -23.21 14.97
N HIS A 428 14.04 -22.15 15.78
CA HIS A 428 15.30 -21.74 16.41
C HIS A 428 15.61 -22.58 17.66
N GLY A 429 16.20 -23.77 17.46
CA GLY A 429 16.63 -24.59 18.58
C GLY A 429 17.00 -26.05 18.31
N GLN A 430 17.74 -26.37 17.24
CA GLN A 430 18.76 -27.46 17.23
C GLN A 430 19.43 -27.58 15.85
N HIS A 431 20.76 -27.62 15.83
CA HIS A 431 21.53 -28.19 14.73
C HIS A 431 21.49 -29.72 14.85
N GLU A 432 21.16 -30.42 13.76
CA GLU A 432 21.92 -31.59 13.29
C GLU A 432 21.48 -31.94 11.86
N ALA A 433 22.38 -32.51 11.08
CA ALA A 433 22.20 -32.75 9.65
C ALA A 433 21.73 -34.19 9.38
N HIS A 434 20.90 -34.38 8.36
CA HIS A 434 20.83 -35.62 7.59
C HIS A 434 20.29 -35.34 6.18
N ASP A 435 21.02 -35.82 5.17
CA ASP A 435 20.51 -36.00 3.81
C ASP A 435 19.48 -37.14 3.77
N ASP A 436 18.41 -37.02 2.98
CA ASP A 436 18.04 -38.02 1.96
C ASP A 436 16.86 -37.55 1.08
N ALA A 437 16.62 -38.29 -0.01
CA ALA A 437 15.91 -37.81 -1.19
C ALA A 437 14.37 -37.92 -1.20
N ASP A 438 13.78 -37.08 -2.05
CA ASP A 438 12.60 -37.31 -2.90
C ASP A 438 11.36 -38.00 -2.28
N SER A 439 10.43 -37.19 -1.78
CA SER A 439 9.01 -37.22 -2.23
C SER A 439 8.19 -36.22 -1.40
N SER A 440 7.86 -35.06 -1.98
CA SER A 440 6.94 -34.11 -1.33
C SER A 440 5.49 -34.60 -1.47
N PRO A 441 4.73 -34.81 -0.38
CA PRO A 441 3.30 -35.08 -0.48
C PRO A 441 2.58 -33.83 -0.99
N GLU A 442 1.60 -34.00 -1.87
CA GLU A 442 0.75 -32.87 -2.28
C GLU A 442 -0.09 -32.36 -1.09
N PRO A 443 -0.19 -31.04 -0.88
CA PRO A 443 -0.84 -30.50 0.31
C PRO A 443 -2.38 -30.56 0.18
N GLU A 444 -3.00 -31.42 0.99
CA GLU A 444 -4.47 -31.54 1.11
C GLU A 444 -5.18 -30.26 1.62
N ASP A 445 -4.42 -29.23 2.02
CA ASP A 445 -4.90 -27.96 2.60
C ASP A 445 -4.79 -26.73 1.67
N ALA A 446 -4.59 -26.93 0.36
CA ALA A 446 -4.47 -25.79 -0.58
C ALA A 446 -5.73 -24.89 -0.58
N VAL A 447 -5.52 -23.58 -0.46
CA VAL A 447 -6.54 -22.52 -0.64
C VAL A 447 -6.22 -21.70 -1.89
N ALA A 448 -7.25 -21.33 -2.64
CA ALA A 448 -7.11 -20.60 -3.90
C ALA A 448 -6.67 -19.16 -3.68
N LEU A 449 -7.32 -18.46 -2.75
CA LEU A 449 -7.04 -17.05 -2.44
C LEU A 449 -6.11 -16.92 -1.23
N ALA A 450 -4.93 -17.54 -1.31
CA ALA A 450 -3.93 -17.51 -0.25
C ALA A 450 -3.28 -16.12 -0.08
N ASP A 451 -2.96 -15.43 -1.19
CA ASP A 451 -2.56 -14.02 -1.20
C ASP A 451 -3.70 -13.15 -1.76
N PRO A 452 -4.16 -12.09 -1.06
CA PRO A 452 -5.17 -11.17 -1.56
C PRO A 452 -4.81 -10.41 -2.85
N HIS A 453 -3.53 -10.40 -3.26
CA HIS A 453 -3.01 -9.73 -4.45
C HIS A 453 -2.97 -10.65 -5.67
N ASP A 454 -2.91 -11.97 -5.48
CA ASP A 454 -2.87 -12.93 -6.55
C ASP A 454 -4.19 -13.01 -7.32
N THR A 455 -4.12 -13.57 -8.52
CA THR A 455 -5.29 -13.82 -9.37
C THR A 455 -5.35 -15.30 -9.72
N VAL A 456 -6.49 -15.91 -9.45
CA VAL A 456 -6.77 -17.31 -9.72
C VAL A 456 -7.63 -17.40 -10.97
N GLU A 457 -7.19 -18.21 -11.93
CA GLU A 457 -7.98 -18.55 -13.11
C GLU A 457 -9.02 -19.62 -12.76
N CYS A 458 -10.31 -19.27 -12.83
CA CYS A 458 -11.40 -20.19 -12.54
C CYS A 458 -12.24 -20.46 -13.81
N ARG A 459 -12.50 -21.73 -14.12
CA ARG A 459 -13.18 -22.13 -15.35
C ARG A 459 -14.69 -22.11 -15.17
N LEU A 460 -15.45 -21.49 -16.08
CA LEU A 460 -16.91 -21.54 -16.06
C LEU A 460 -17.40 -22.95 -16.43
N VAL A 461 -17.93 -23.70 -15.46
CA VAL A 461 -18.39 -25.09 -15.66
C VAL A 461 -19.91 -25.28 -15.60
N GLU A 462 -20.66 -24.33 -15.01
CA GLU A 462 -22.12 -24.31 -15.07
C GLU A 462 -22.65 -22.86 -15.17
N LYS A 463 -23.72 -22.67 -15.93
CA LYS A 463 -24.49 -21.41 -15.98
C LYS A 463 -25.98 -21.71 -15.88
N THR A 464 -26.58 -21.49 -14.70
CA THR A 464 -27.99 -21.75 -14.41
C THR A 464 -28.81 -20.46 -14.54
N ASN A 465 -29.95 -20.48 -15.23
CA ASN A 465 -30.90 -19.36 -15.24
C ASN A 465 -31.78 -19.43 -13.99
N LEU A 466 -31.73 -18.39 -13.13
CA LEU A 466 -32.57 -18.32 -11.92
C LEU A 466 -33.83 -17.46 -12.13
N SER A 467 -33.72 -16.40 -12.92
CA SER A 467 -34.84 -15.56 -13.36
C SER A 467 -34.61 -15.09 -14.81
N HIS A 468 -35.48 -14.22 -15.33
CA HIS A 468 -35.29 -13.61 -16.64
C HIS A 468 -33.92 -12.92 -16.78
N ASP A 469 -33.46 -12.23 -15.73
CA ASP A 469 -32.23 -11.45 -15.71
C ASP A 469 -31.24 -11.85 -14.60
N VAL A 470 -31.37 -13.05 -14.00
CA VAL A 470 -30.41 -13.56 -13.01
C VAL A 470 -29.82 -14.90 -13.45
N ARG A 471 -28.51 -15.06 -13.25
CA ARG A 471 -27.76 -16.29 -13.50
C ARG A 471 -27.00 -16.71 -12.25
N ARG A 472 -26.85 -18.02 -12.06
CA ARG A 472 -25.81 -18.61 -11.21
C ARG A 472 -24.68 -19.09 -12.11
N PHE A 473 -23.46 -18.64 -11.83
CA PHE A 473 -22.24 -19.08 -12.50
C PHE A 473 -21.43 -19.95 -11.54
N ARG A 474 -21.20 -21.22 -11.91
CA ARG A 474 -20.29 -22.10 -11.19
C ARG A 474 -18.92 -22.03 -11.83
N LEU A 475 -17.93 -21.59 -11.08
CA LEU A 475 -16.55 -21.48 -11.52
C LEU A 475 -15.72 -22.55 -10.81
N ALA A 476 -15.14 -23.49 -11.55
CA ALA A 476 -14.21 -24.48 -11.01
C ALA A 476 -12.89 -23.82 -10.66
N LEU A 477 -12.36 -24.15 -9.48
CA LEU A 477 -11.03 -23.76 -9.01
C LEU A 477 -9.94 -24.55 -9.75
N PRO A 478 -8.65 -24.14 -9.68
CA PRO A 478 -7.54 -24.87 -10.30
C PRO A 478 -7.41 -26.34 -9.87
N SER A 479 -7.80 -26.67 -8.63
CA SER A 479 -7.81 -28.05 -8.12
C SER A 479 -9.14 -28.38 -7.43
N GLU A 480 -9.64 -29.61 -7.66
CA GLU A 480 -10.91 -30.10 -7.11
C GLU A 480 -10.91 -30.25 -5.58
N ALA A 481 -9.73 -30.41 -4.97
CA ALA A 481 -9.56 -30.47 -3.51
C ALA A 481 -9.42 -29.08 -2.85
N GLN A 482 -9.21 -28.02 -3.65
CA GLN A 482 -8.88 -26.69 -3.16
C GLN A 482 -10.10 -25.97 -2.60
N LYS A 483 -9.96 -25.26 -1.47
CA LYS A 483 -11.00 -24.33 -0.98
C LYS A 483 -10.81 -22.94 -1.58
N LEU A 484 -11.86 -22.13 -1.66
CA LEU A 484 -11.73 -20.75 -2.15
C LEU A 484 -10.81 -19.89 -1.26
N GLY A 485 -10.88 -20.04 0.07
CA GLY A 485 -10.10 -19.23 1.01
C GLY A 485 -10.66 -17.82 1.27
N LEU A 486 -11.93 -17.56 0.93
CA LEU A 486 -12.62 -16.30 1.18
C LEU A 486 -13.24 -16.27 2.59
N PRO A 487 -12.85 -15.35 3.49
CA PRO A 487 -13.52 -15.17 4.78
C PRO A 487 -14.98 -14.69 4.61
N VAL A 488 -15.86 -15.10 5.52
CA VAL A 488 -17.29 -14.75 5.48
C VAL A 488 -17.45 -13.24 5.66
N GLY A 489 -18.23 -12.59 4.80
CA GLY A 489 -18.41 -11.13 4.77
C GLY A 489 -17.51 -10.40 3.76
N LYS A 490 -16.44 -11.05 3.28
CA LYS A 490 -15.57 -10.53 2.22
C LYS A 490 -16.06 -10.92 0.83
N HIS A 491 -15.55 -10.24 -0.19
CA HIS A 491 -15.89 -10.45 -1.60
C HIS A 491 -14.63 -10.73 -2.46
N VAL A 492 -14.87 -11.13 -3.71
CA VAL A 492 -13.82 -11.27 -4.74
C VAL A 492 -14.05 -10.28 -5.87
N TYR A 493 -12.99 -9.84 -6.53
CA TYR A 493 -13.06 -9.16 -7.81
C TYR A 493 -13.02 -10.19 -8.93
N VAL A 494 -14.10 -10.23 -9.72
CA VAL A 494 -14.08 -10.85 -11.05
C VAL A 494 -13.41 -9.87 -12.00
N ARG A 495 -12.40 -10.32 -12.74
CA ARG A 495 -11.64 -9.55 -13.73
C ARG A 495 -11.81 -10.16 -15.12
N ALA A 496 -11.89 -9.30 -16.14
CA ALA A 496 -11.95 -9.71 -17.54
C ALA A 496 -11.55 -8.57 -18.48
N MET A 497 -10.96 -8.90 -19.63
CA MET A 497 -10.76 -7.96 -20.72
C MET A 497 -12.01 -7.87 -21.59
N VAL A 498 -12.78 -6.78 -21.44
CA VAL A 498 -14.03 -6.56 -22.18
C VAL A 498 -13.84 -5.41 -23.17
N ASN A 499 -13.95 -5.70 -24.46
CA ASN A 499 -13.71 -4.73 -25.55
C ASN A 499 -12.33 -4.02 -25.45
N GLY A 500 -11.28 -4.79 -25.13
CA GLY A 500 -9.91 -4.28 -25.00
C GLY A 500 -9.65 -3.44 -23.73
N LYS A 501 -10.59 -3.38 -22.78
CA LYS A 501 -10.42 -2.69 -21.49
C LYS A 501 -10.57 -3.67 -20.33
N LEU A 502 -9.70 -3.55 -19.32
CA LEU A 502 -9.82 -4.33 -18.09
C LEU A 502 -11.08 -3.88 -17.35
N CYS A 503 -12.02 -4.81 -17.16
CA CYS A 503 -13.18 -4.64 -16.31
C CYS A 503 -12.98 -5.49 -15.05
N ALA A 504 -13.02 -4.87 -13.88
CA ALA A 504 -13.00 -5.56 -12.59
C ALA A 504 -14.26 -5.18 -11.80
N ARG A 505 -14.97 -6.15 -11.21
CA ARG A 505 -16.17 -5.88 -10.38
C ARG A 505 -16.20 -6.79 -9.15
N PRO A 506 -16.60 -6.27 -7.98
CA PRO A 506 -16.75 -7.06 -6.76
C PRO A 506 -18.01 -7.95 -6.86
N TYR A 507 -17.89 -9.18 -6.37
CA TYR A 507 -18.96 -10.14 -6.21
C TYR A 507 -18.72 -10.95 -4.93
N THR A 508 -19.78 -11.18 -4.15
CA THR A 508 -19.74 -12.13 -3.02
C THR A 508 -20.23 -13.50 -3.49
N PRO A 509 -19.43 -14.56 -3.36
CA PRO A 509 -19.86 -15.93 -3.60
C PRO A 509 -21.03 -16.37 -2.70
N THR A 510 -21.78 -17.35 -3.21
CA THR A 510 -22.97 -17.92 -2.59
C THR A 510 -22.82 -19.41 -2.24
N SER A 511 -21.76 -20.04 -2.75
CA SER A 511 -21.22 -21.31 -2.24
C SER A 511 -20.64 -21.12 -0.83
N ARG A 512 -20.68 -22.16 0.00
CA ARG A 512 -20.14 -22.10 1.36
C ARG A 512 -18.61 -21.92 1.33
N ALA A 513 -18.07 -21.36 2.41
CA ALA A 513 -16.63 -21.13 2.56
C ALA A 513 -15.80 -22.43 2.76
N ASP A 514 -16.46 -23.55 3.12
CA ASP A 514 -15.85 -24.87 3.31
C ASP A 514 -15.98 -25.81 2.11
N GLU A 515 -16.73 -25.42 1.06
CA GLU A 515 -16.82 -26.17 -0.19
C GLU A 515 -15.49 -26.15 -0.96
N VAL A 516 -15.21 -27.25 -1.66
CA VAL A 516 -13.99 -27.47 -2.44
C VAL A 516 -14.26 -27.48 -3.95
N GLY A 517 -13.22 -27.23 -4.73
CA GLY A 517 -13.19 -27.38 -6.18
C GLY A 517 -13.96 -26.32 -6.98
N HIS A 518 -14.78 -25.48 -6.35
CA HIS A 518 -15.58 -24.48 -7.06
C HIS A 518 -15.99 -23.27 -6.19
N LEU A 519 -16.48 -22.22 -6.86
CA LEU A 519 -17.29 -21.17 -6.26
C LEU A 519 -18.55 -20.89 -7.10
N ASP A 520 -19.65 -20.49 -6.44
CA ASP A 520 -20.90 -20.10 -7.11
C ASP A 520 -21.16 -18.60 -6.97
N LEU A 521 -21.27 -17.87 -8.10
CA LEU A 521 -21.65 -16.46 -8.16
C LEU A 521 -23.08 -16.30 -8.66
N VAL A 522 -23.97 -15.70 -7.86
CA VAL A 522 -25.31 -15.29 -8.31
C VAL A 522 -25.27 -13.83 -8.75
N VAL A 523 -25.52 -13.58 -10.03
CA VAL A 523 -25.31 -12.27 -10.68
C VAL A 523 -26.55 -11.85 -11.45
N LYS A 524 -26.96 -10.59 -11.23
CA LYS A 524 -27.99 -9.93 -12.03
C LYS A 524 -27.40 -9.34 -13.31
N ILE A 525 -28.02 -9.66 -14.44
CA ILE A 525 -27.61 -9.30 -15.80
C ILE A 525 -28.33 -8.01 -16.21
N TYR A 526 -27.59 -6.91 -16.20
CA TYR A 526 -28.14 -5.61 -16.57
C TYR A 526 -28.12 -5.50 -18.10
N PHE A 527 -29.17 -5.98 -18.76
CA PHE A 527 -29.30 -5.88 -20.21
C PHE A 527 -29.40 -4.42 -20.69
N LYS A 528 -28.97 -4.17 -21.93
CA LYS A 528 -29.15 -2.87 -22.61
C LYS A 528 -30.63 -2.54 -22.75
N ASN A 529 -30.98 -1.29 -22.48
CA ASN A 529 -32.31 -0.71 -22.71
C ASN A 529 -32.18 0.81 -22.91
N ASP A 530 -33.26 1.50 -23.28
CA ASP A 530 -33.25 2.93 -23.61
C ASP A 530 -32.70 3.82 -22.48
N LYS A 531 -32.93 3.44 -21.22
CA LYS A 531 -32.45 4.15 -20.03
C LYS A 531 -30.98 3.83 -19.71
N TYR A 532 -30.52 2.64 -20.07
CA TYR A 532 -29.16 2.14 -19.84
C TYR A 532 -28.59 1.51 -21.12
N PRO A 533 -28.24 2.33 -22.15
CA PRO A 533 -27.95 1.83 -23.51
C PRO A 533 -26.69 0.96 -23.62
N LYS A 534 -25.83 0.96 -22.59
CA LYS A 534 -24.65 0.08 -22.49
C LYS A 534 -24.92 -1.20 -21.66
N GLY A 535 -25.95 -1.20 -20.81
CA GLY A 535 -26.16 -2.22 -19.79
C GLY A 535 -24.99 -2.34 -18.80
N GLY A 536 -24.95 -3.44 -18.05
CA GLY A 536 -23.83 -3.80 -17.19
C GLY A 536 -22.75 -4.52 -18.00
N ILE A 537 -21.56 -3.93 -18.06
CA ILE A 537 -20.45 -4.44 -18.90
C ILE A 537 -20.02 -5.84 -18.44
N MET A 538 -19.69 -6.00 -17.16
CA MET A 538 -19.25 -7.30 -16.62
C MET A 538 -20.36 -8.36 -16.63
N SER A 539 -21.59 -8.01 -16.24
CA SER A 539 -22.65 -9.02 -16.14
C SER A 539 -23.11 -9.53 -17.51
N GLN A 540 -23.20 -8.67 -18.54
CA GLN A 540 -23.43 -9.14 -19.91
C GLN A 540 -22.23 -9.92 -20.47
N TYR A 541 -20.99 -9.56 -20.10
CA TYR A 541 -19.81 -10.34 -20.47
C TYR A 541 -19.90 -11.77 -19.90
N LEU A 542 -20.13 -11.91 -18.59
CA LEU A 542 -20.31 -13.22 -17.94
C LEU A 542 -21.47 -14.01 -18.57
N ASP A 543 -22.63 -13.39 -18.82
CA ASP A 543 -23.77 -14.05 -19.48
C ASP A 543 -23.44 -14.50 -20.92
N SER A 544 -22.54 -13.79 -21.63
CA SER A 544 -22.10 -14.16 -22.97
C SER A 544 -21.09 -15.31 -23.02
N LEU A 545 -20.46 -15.68 -21.90
CA LEU A 545 -19.40 -16.70 -21.89
C LEU A 545 -19.96 -18.11 -22.23
N PRO A 546 -19.29 -18.88 -23.11
CA PRO A 546 -19.54 -20.30 -23.30
C PRO A 546 -19.06 -21.11 -22.08
N VAL A 547 -19.89 -22.07 -21.64
CA VAL A 547 -19.59 -22.98 -20.53
C VAL A 547 -18.59 -24.05 -21.00
N GLY A 548 -17.65 -24.43 -20.13
CA GLY A 548 -16.63 -25.45 -20.36
C GLY A 548 -15.28 -24.90 -20.84
N GLU A 549 -15.31 -23.88 -21.70
CA GLU A 549 -14.10 -23.30 -22.33
C GLU A 549 -13.66 -21.97 -21.70
N SER A 550 -14.59 -21.20 -21.12
CA SER A 550 -14.27 -19.86 -20.61
C SER A 550 -13.54 -19.88 -19.28
N VAL A 551 -12.47 -19.09 -19.18
CA VAL A 551 -11.76 -18.79 -17.93
C VAL A 551 -12.13 -17.39 -17.44
N VAL A 552 -12.27 -17.25 -16.13
CA VAL A 552 -12.60 -16.01 -15.43
C VAL A 552 -11.55 -15.77 -14.35
N GLU A 553 -10.90 -14.61 -14.38
CA GLU A 553 -9.91 -14.22 -13.37
C GLU A 553 -10.64 -13.81 -12.07
N ILE A 554 -10.25 -14.43 -10.95
CA ILE A 554 -10.76 -14.14 -9.59
C ILE A 554 -9.62 -13.60 -8.74
N ARG A 555 -9.80 -12.42 -8.13
CA ARG A 555 -8.82 -11.77 -7.25
C ARG A 555 -9.44 -11.42 -5.90
N GLY A 556 -8.78 -11.77 -4.80
CA GLY A 556 -9.27 -11.54 -3.44
C GLY A 556 -8.53 -12.41 -2.43
N PRO A 557 -8.92 -12.43 -1.15
CA PRO A 557 -10.12 -11.80 -0.58
C PRO A 557 -10.02 -10.26 -0.45
N ARG A 558 -11.16 -9.55 -0.55
CA ARG A 558 -11.27 -8.08 -0.35
C ARG A 558 -12.51 -7.72 0.47
N GLY A 559 -12.50 -6.52 1.06
CA GLY A 559 -13.56 -6.03 1.95
C GLY A 559 -13.13 -5.99 3.42
N ASP A 560 -13.72 -5.06 4.15
CA ASP A 560 -13.28 -4.69 5.51
C ASP A 560 -14.05 -5.40 6.63
N ILE A 561 -15.15 -6.08 6.30
CA ILE A 561 -16.00 -6.80 7.26
C ILE A 561 -15.76 -8.31 7.14
N GLU A 562 -15.48 -8.96 8.26
CA GLU A 562 -15.37 -10.41 8.37
C GLU A 562 -16.22 -10.94 9.52
N TYR A 563 -17.05 -11.95 9.26
CA TYR A 563 -17.76 -12.69 10.29
C TYR A 563 -16.89 -13.84 10.81
N ALA A 564 -16.39 -13.69 12.03
CA ALA A 564 -15.52 -14.66 12.69
C ALA A 564 -16.29 -15.78 13.44
N GLY A 565 -17.62 -15.85 13.25
CA GLY A 565 -18.51 -16.84 13.87
C GLY A 565 -19.00 -16.44 15.27
N ARG A 566 -20.13 -17.05 15.69
CA ARG A 566 -20.70 -16.96 17.05
C ARG A 566 -20.98 -15.53 17.50
N GLY A 567 -21.47 -14.73 16.56
CA GLY A 567 -21.80 -13.32 16.74
C GLY A 567 -20.64 -12.35 16.61
N ASN A 568 -19.40 -12.81 16.38
CA ASN A 568 -18.22 -11.94 16.30
C ASN A 568 -17.99 -11.43 14.88
N PHE A 569 -17.76 -10.14 14.75
CA PHE A 569 -17.34 -9.47 13.53
C PHE A 569 -15.98 -8.81 13.76
N VAL A 570 -15.08 -9.01 12.81
CA VAL A 570 -13.81 -8.29 12.70
C VAL A 570 -14.01 -7.24 11.61
N VAL A 571 -13.84 -5.97 11.97
CA VAL A 571 -14.07 -4.82 11.10
C VAL A 571 -12.77 -4.05 10.97
N LYS A 572 -12.20 -3.97 9.77
CA LYS A 572 -11.06 -3.12 9.47
C LYS A 572 -11.55 -1.68 9.41
N GLU A 573 -11.05 -0.84 10.31
CA GLU A 573 -11.29 0.60 10.35
C GLU A 573 -10.00 1.32 9.94
N PRO A 574 -10.02 2.61 9.58
CA PRO A 574 -8.80 3.35 9.26
C PRO A 574 -7.80 3.30 10.43
N HIS A 575 -6.66 2.64 10.19
CA HIS A 575 -5.56 2.42 11.14
C HIS A 575 -5.88 1.54 12.37
N THR A 576 -7.01 0.80 12.41
CA THR A 576 -7.31 -0.12 13.52
C THR A 576 -8.18 -1.31 13.08
N VAL A 577 -8.31 -2.31 13.93
CA VAL A 577 -9.22 -3.44 13.74
C VAL A 577 -10.19 -3.49 14.92
N ALA A 578 -11.45 -3.20 14.64
CA ALA A 578 -12.51 -3.26 15.62
C ALA A 578 -13.11 -4.68 15.70
N ILE A 579 -13.29 -5.18 16.92
CA ILE A 579 -14.12 -6.35 17.17
C ILE A 579 -15.51 -5.86 17.60
N ARG A 580 -16.55 -6.35 16.92
CA ARG A 580 -17.96 -6.12 17.25
C ARG A 580 -18.62 -7.46 17.57
N PHE A 581 -19.56 -7.48 18.51
CA PHE A 581 -20.27 -8.69 18.92
C PHE A 581 -21.78 -8.48 18.87
N ALA A 582 -22.51 -9.47 18.35
CA ALA A 582 -23.95 -9.42 18.19
C ALA A 582 -24.62 -10.77 18.50
N ARG A 583 -25.58 -10.75 19.41
CA ARG A 583 -26.56 -11.84 19.59
C ARG A 583 -27.70 -11.74 18.59
N ARG A 584 -28.00 -10.53 18.12
CA ARG A 584 -29.04 -10.25 17.12
C ARG A 584 -28.51 -9.44 15.94
N LEU A 585 -28.88 -9.84 14.73
CA LEU A 585 -28.55 -9.12 13.50
C LEU A 585 -29.80 -8.47 12.90
N ALA A 586 -29.73 -7.15 12.70
CA ALA A 586 -30.72 -6.36 11.99
C ALA A 586 -30.29 -6.16 10.54
N MET A 587 -30.70 -7.08 9.66
CA MET A 587 -30.18 -7.18 8.31
C MET A 587 -31.12 -6.53 7.29
N VAL A 588 -30.61 -5.64 6.45
CA VAL A 588 -31.36 -4.96 5.40
C VAL A 588 -30.66 -5.13 4.05
N ALA A 589 -31.27 -5.90 3.17
CA ALA A 589 -30.76 -6.18 1.82
C ALA A 589 -31.62 -5.50 0.74
N GLY A 590 -30.99 -5.10 -0.37
CA GLY A 590 -31.67 -4.54 -1.54
C GLY A 590 -31.18 -5.16 -2.85
N GLY A 591 -32.07 -5.84 -3.59
CA GLY A 591 -31.73 -6.50 -4.86
C GLY A 591 -30.53 -7.46 -4.75
N THR A 592 -29.46 -7.22 -5.52
CA THR A 592 -28.23 -8.03 -5.46
C THR A 592 -27.44 -7.91 -4.15
N GLY A 593 -27.75 -6.91 -3.31
CA GLY A 593 -27.13 -6.72 -1.99
C GLY A 593 -27.45 -7.81 -0.97
N ILE A 594 -28.22 -8.84 -1.33
CA ILE A 594 -28.43 -10.01 -0.46
C ILE A 594 -27.17 -10.86 -0.31
N THR A 595 -26.24 -10.87 -1.27
CA THR A 595 -25.16 -11.88 -1.30
C THR A 595 -24.18 -11.84 -0.10
N PRO A 596 -23.73 -10.67 0.44
CA PRO A 596 -22.95 -10.64 1.68
C PRO A 596 -23.76 -11.11 2.90
N VAL A 597 -25.02 -10.69 2.98
CA VAL A 597 -25.94 -11.04 4.07
C VAL A 597 -26.26 -12.54 4.06
N PHE A 598 -26.43 -13.14 2.87
CA PHE A 598 -26.64 -14.56 2.66
C PHE A 598 -25.44 -15.38 3.13
N GLN A 599 -24.20 -14.93 2.86
CA GLN A 599 -22.99 -15.59 3.31
C GLN A 599 -22.89 -15.62 4.85
N VAL A 600 -23.27 -14.53 5.53
CA VAL A 600 -23.34 -14.47 7.00
C VAL A 600 -24.43 -15.41 7.54
N ILE A 601 -25.63 -15.40 6.95
CA ILE A 601 -26.72 -16.32 7.33
C ILE A 601 -26.26 -17.78 7.20
N GLN A 602 -25.66 -18.13 6.07
CA GLN A 602 -25.16 -19.47 5.78
C GLN A 602 -24.10 -19.93 6.80
N ALA A 603 -23.20 -19.03 7.23
CA ALA A 603 -22.19 -19.32 8.24
C ALA A 603 -22.79 -19.55 9.64
N VAL A 604 -23.72 -18.68 10.09
CA VAL A 604 -24.42 -18.82 11.38
C VAL A 604 -25.20 -20.13 11.47
N LEU A 605 -25.84 -20.53 10.37
CA LEU A 605 -26.64 -21.76 10.33
C LEU A 605 -25.77 -23.02 10.15
N ALA A 606 -24.53 -22.89 9.67
CA ALA A 606 -23.60 -24.01 9.53
C ALA A 606 -22.91 -24.43 10.84
N ASP A 607 -22.54 -23.50 11.72
CA ASP A 607 -21.93 -23.83 13.04
C ASP A 607 -23.01 -24.20 14.06
N GLN A 608 -23.52 -25.44 13.99
CA GLN A 608 -24.48 -25.96 14.97
C GLN A 608 -23.88 -27.06 15.85
N PRO A 609 -24.10 -27.03 17.18
CA PRO A 609 -24.88 -26.05 17.95
C PRO A 609 -24.07 -24.79 18.38
N GLY A 610 -22.86 -24.57 17.86
CA GLY A 610 -21.92 -23.58 18.39
C GLY A 610 -22.37 -22.12 18.26
N ASP A 611 -23.04 -21.77 17.16
CA ASP A 611 -23.54 -20.45 16.88
C ASP A 611 -25.04 -20.34 17.16
N GLN A 612 -25.41 -19.35 17.97
CA GLN A 612 -26.78 -19.08 18.39
C GLN A 612 -27.24 -17.65 18.04
N THR A 613 -26.53 -16.95 17.16
CA THR A 613 -26.95 -15.62 16.69
C THR A 613 -28.33 -15.68 16.03
N GLU A 614 -29.20 -14.75 16.42
CA GLU A 614 -30.55 -14.52 15.90
C GLU A 614 -30.50 -13.47 14.78
N MET A 615 -31.32 -13.65 13.75
CA MET A 615 -31.17 -12.99 12.46
C MET A 615 -32.51 -12.50 11.92
N HIS A 616 -32.66 -11.18 11.77
CA HIS A 616 -33.85 -10.55 11.22
C HIS A 616 -33.50 -9.91 9.87
N LEU A 617 -34.06 -10.44 8.77
CA LEU A 617 -33.85 -9.95 7.41
C LEU A 617 -35.06 -9.16 6.91
N VAL A 618 -34.86 -7.89 6.56
CA VAL A 618 -35.76 -7.15 5.66
C VAL A 618 -35.12 -7.10 4.26
N TYR A 619 -35.74 -7.76 3.28
CA TYR A 619 -35.18 -7.85 1.93
C TYR A 619 -36.09 -7.15 0.90
N ALA A 620 -35.61 -6.03 0.38
CA ALA A 620 -36.32 -5.18 -0.58
C ALA A 620 -35.94 -5.51 -2.03
N ASN A 621 -36.96 -5.72 -2.87
CA ASN A 621 -36.83 -6.07 -4.29
C ASN A 621 -37.83 -5.27 -5.15
N HIS A 622 -37.71 -5.36 -6.48
CA HIS A 622 -38.60 -4.63 -7.38
C HIS A 622 -39.94 -5.37 -7.54
N SER A 623 -39.88 -6.60 -8.02
CA SER A 623 -40.98 -7.57 -8.09
C SER A 623 -40.74 -8.78 -7.15
N GLU A 624 -41.68 -9.73 -7.14
CA GLU A 624 -41.52 -11.03 -6.45
C GLU A 624 -40.53 -11.96 -7.16
N ASP A 625 -40.45 -11.90 -8.50
CA ASP A 625 -39.51 -12.70 -9.32
C ASP A 625 -38.06 -12.21 -9.21
N ASP A 626 -37.83 -11.01 -8.64
CA ASP A 626 -36.52 -10.43 -8.37
C ASP A 626 -35.87 -10.95 -7.07
N ILE A 627 -36.60 -11.70 -6.23
CA ILE A 627 -36.12 -12.09 -4.91
C ILE A 627 -35.10 -13.24 -5.05
N LEU A 628 -33.82 -12.87 -5.06
CA LEU A 628 -32.71 -13.80 -5.24
C LEU A 628 -32.61 -14.75 -4.03
N LEU A 629 -32.25 -16.01 -4.28
CA LEU A 629 -32.00 -17.03 -3.24
C LEU A 629 -33.21 -17.26 -2.30
N ARG A 630 -34.43 -16.92 -2.75
CA ARG A 630 -35.64 -17.01 -1.92
C ARG A 630 -35.89 -18.43 -1.42
N LYS A 631 -35.71 -19.44 -2.28
CA LYS A 631 -35.97 -20.85 -1.94
C LYS A 631 -35.07 -21.33 -0.80
N GLU A 632 -33.81 -20.94 -0.84
CA GLU A 632 -32.80 -21.22 0.18
C GLU A 632 -33.12 -20.48 1.48
N ILE A 633 -33.43 -19.18 1.40
CA ILE A 633 -33.77 -18.33 2.55
C ILE A 633 -35.07 -18.77 3.26
N ASP A 634 -36.16 -18.99 2.50
CA ASP A 634 -37.44 -19.49 3.02
C ASP A 634 -37.27 -20.91 3.61
N GLY A 635 -36.47 -21.77 2.96
CA GLY A 635 -36.13 -23.10 3.46
C GLY A 635 -35.42 -23.05 4.81
N TRP A 636 -34.39 -22.21 4.95
CA TRP A 636 -33.68 -22.02 6.21
C TRP A 636 -34.52 -21.38 7.32
N ALA A 637 -35.44 -20.48 6.97
CA ALA A 637 -36.35 -19.84 7.93
C ALA A 637 -37.45 -20.80 8.43
N ALA A 638 -37.88 -21.75 7.60
CA ALA A 638 -38.85 -22.78 7.94
C ALA A 638 -38.25 -24.00 8.68
N ASP A 639 -36.93 -24.16 8.66
CA ASP A 639 -36.25 -25.31 9.27
C ASP A 639 -36.37 -25.30 10.81
N ALA A 640 -36.84 -26.43 11.36
CA ALA A 640 -37.02 -26.62 12.79
C ALA A 640 -35.69 -26.68 13.55
N ASP A 641 -34.61 -27.18 12.94
CA ASP A 641 -33.28 -27.30 13.57
C ASP A 641 -32.63 -25.92 13.77
N HIS A 642 -33.02 -24.93 12.96
CA HIS A 642 -32.63 -23.53 13.15
C HIS A 642 -33.42 -22.80 14.25
N LYS A 643 -34.46 -23.43 14.82
CA LYS A 643 -35.24 -22.95 15.98
C LYS A 643 -35.86 -21.56 15.76
N GLY A 644 -36.20 -21.20 14.52
CA GLY A 644 -36.78 -19.89 14.18
C GLY A 644 -35.83 -18.69 14.37
N ARG A 645 -34.51 -18.93 14.40
CA ARG A 645 -33.51 -17.85 14.54
C ARG A 645 -33.40 -16.97 13.30
N LEU A 646 -33.71 -17.49 12.11
CA LEU A 646 -33.82 -16.68 10.89
C LEU A 646 -35.27 -16.25 10.68
N LYS A 647 -35.51 -14.94 10.72
CA LYS A 647 -36.82 -14.30 10.50
C LYS A 647 -36.72 -13.39 9.29
N VAL A 648 -37.63 -13.55 8.33
CA VAL A 648 -37.52 -12.89 7.02
C VAL A 648 -38.79 -12.10 6.71
N TRP A 649 -38.61 -10.90 6.18
CA TRP A 649 -39.68 -10.04 5.70
C TRP A 649 -39.33 -9.42 4.36
N TYR A 650 -40.05 -9.80 3.31
CA TYR A 650 -39.85 -9.27 1.97
C TYR A 650 -40.59 -7.94 1.77
N VAL A 651 -40.06 -7.09 0.89
CA VAL A 651 -40.74 -5.87 0.44
C VAL A 651 -40.58 -5.75 -1.07
N VAL A 652 -41.68 -5.60 -1.80
CA VAL A 652 -41.67 -5.44 -3.26
C VAL A 652 -42.30 -4.12 -3.68
N SER A 653 -41.69 -3.41 -4.62
CA SER A 653 -42.16 -2.08 -5.06
C SER A 653 -43.25 -2.11 -6.11
N GLU A 654 -43.32 -3.18 -6.91
CA GLU A 654 -44.41 -3.42 -7.85
C GLU A 654 -45.60 -4.12 -7.19
N LYS A 655 -46.73 -4.18 -7.89
CA LYS A 655 -47.90 -4.93 -7.43
C LYS A 655 -47.58 -6.43 -7.51
N PRO A 656 -47.56 -7.17 -6.40
CA PRO A 656 -47.29 -8.61 -6.40
C PRO A 656 -48.50 -9.41 -6.92
N VAL A 657 -48.31 -10.74 -7.06
CA VAL A 657 -49.40 -11.66 -7.40
C VAL A 657 -50.38 -11.83 -6.24
N ASP A 658 -51.57 -12.35 -6.54
CA ASP A 658 -52.58 -12.61 -5.52
C ASP A 658 -52.08 -13.66 -4.52
N GLY A 659 -52.10 -13.32 -3.23
CA GLY A 659 -51.58 -14.16 -2.13
C GLY A 659 -50.33 -13.62 -1.42
N TRP A 660 -49.74 -12.51 -1.88
CA TRP A 660 -48.60 -11.87 -1.20
C TRP A 660 -48.94 -11.40 0.22
N THR A 661 -48.20 -11.89 1.21
CA THR A 661 -48.41 -11.63 2.65
C THR A 661 -47.42 -10.63 3.26
N TYR A 662 -46.43 -10.17 2.49
CA TYR A 662 -45.35 -9.30 2.99
C TYR A 662 -45.55 -7.82 2.61
N GLY A 663 -44.50 -7.00 2.73
CA GLY A 663 -44.57 -5.56 2.45
C GLY A 663 -44.75 -5.23 0.97
N VAL A 664 -45.48 -4.15 0.67
CA VAL A 664 -45.62 -3.56 -0.66
C VAL A 664 -45.20 -2.09 -0.61
N GLY A 665 -44.45 -1.64 -1.61
CA GLY A 665 -43.84 -0.30 -1.68
C GLY A 665 -42.32 -0.34 -1.51
N ARG A 666 -41.74 0.67 -0.85
CA ARG A 666 -40.31 0.70 -0.52
C ARG A 666 -40.10 0.40 0.95
N VAL A 667 -38.93 -0.17 1.29
CA VAL A 667 -38.47 -0.24 2.68
C VAL A 667 -38.48 1.17 3.29
N ASN A 668 -38.86 1.26 4.56
CA ASN A 668 -38.94 2.51 5.30
C ASN A 668 -38.83 2.23 6.81
N GLU A 669 -38.74 3.29 7.61
CA GLU A 669 -38.58 3.19 9.07
C GLU A 669 -39.71 2.39 9.75
N GLN A 670 -40.96 2.50 9.29
CA GLN A 670 -42.09 1.76 9.87
C GLN A 670 -41.96 0.25 9.65
N VAL A 671 -41.53 -0.17 8.45
CA VAL A 671 -41.24 -1.58 8.15
C VAL A 671 -40.06 -2.05 8.99
N MET A 672 -38.98 -1.26 9.08
CA MET A 672 -37.79 -1.61 9.84
C MET A 672 -38.10 -1.76 11.34
N ARG A 673 -38.80 -0.81 11.96
CA ARG A 673 -39.22 -0.89 13.38
C ARG A 673 -40.11 -2.09 13.71
N LYS A 674 -40.87 -2.59 12.73
CA LYS A 674 -41.79 -3.73 12.92
C LYS A 674 -41.09 -5.09 12.79
N HIS A 675 -40.03 -5.17 11.97
CA HIS A 675 -39.45 -6.46 11.56
C HIS A 675 -37.99 -6.66 12.00
N LEU A 676 -37.25 -5.59 12.31
CA LEU A 676 -35.88 -5.65 12.86
C LEU A 676 -35.90 -5.49 14.38
N PRO A 677 -34.89 -6.01 15.11
CA PRO A 677 -34.73 -5.75 16.53
C PRO A 677 -34.45 -4.25 16.81
N PRO A 678 -34.79 -3.75 18.01
CA PRO A 678 -34.38 -2.42 18.46
C PRO A 678 -32.86 -2.38 18.72
N ALA A 679 -32.28 -1.20 18.74
CA ALA A 679 -30.88 -1.02 19.11
C ALA A 679 -30.61 -1.47 20.56
N SER A 680 -29.51 -2.18 20.77
CA SER A 680 -29.01 -2.62 22.08
C SER A 680 -27.51 -2.91 21.99
N SER A 681 -26.85 -3.10 23.13
CA SER A 681 -25.41 -3.45 23.20
C SER A 681 -25.06 -4.84 22.66
N ASP A 682 -26.06 -5.65 22.28
CA ASP A 682 -25.91 -6.98 21.69
C ASP A 682 -26.59 -7.12 20.32
N THR A 683 -26.96 -6.01 19.68
CA THR A 683 -27.59 -5.99 18.35
C THR A 683 -26.76 -5.17 17.36
N LEU A 684 -26.51 -5.73 16.17
CA LEU A 684 -25.71 -5.12 15.10
C LEU A 684 -26.53 -5.08 13.80
N ALA A 685 -26.53 -3.94 13.12
CA ALA A 685 -27.17 -3.83 11.80
C ALA A 685 -26.20 -4.21 10.69
N LEU A 686 -26.69 -4.97 9.70
CA LEU A 686 -25.97 -5.35 8.49
C LEU A 686 -26.74 -4.81 7.28
N VAL A 687 -26.12 -3.96 6.46
CA VAL A 687 -26.82 -3.27 5.37
C VAL A 687 -26.08 -3.46 4.05
N CYS A 688 -26.79 -3.80 2.98
CA CYS A 688 -26.23 -3.82 1.62
C CYS A 688 -27.31 -3.60 0.56
N GLY A 689 -27.00 -2.85 -0.49
CA GLY A 689 -27.93 -2.58 -1.59
C GLY A 689 -27.64 -1.25 -2.30
N PRO A 690 -28.58 -0.75 -3.13
CA PRO A 690 -28.38 0.47 -3.90
C PRO A 690 -28.07 1.68 -2.99
N PRO A 691 -27.07 2.54 -3.31
CA PRO A 691 -26.68 3.64 -2.43
C PRO A 691 -27.83 4.58 -2.02
N ALA A 692 -28.78 4.82 -2.92
CA ALA A 692 -29.97 5.62 -2.61
C ALA A 692 -30.89 5.00 -1.54
N MET A 693 -30.94 3.66 -1.42
CA MET A 693 -31.67 2.96 -0.37
C MET A 693 -30.90 3.05 0.96
N VAL A 694 -29.59 2.81 0.93
CA VAL A 694 -28.72 2.81 2.12
C VAL A 694 -28.69 4.20 2.76
N GLU A 695 -28.29 5.23 2.00
CA GLU A 695 -28.05 6.57 2.54
C GLU A 695 -29.34 7.36 2.81
N LYS A 696 -30.36 7.25 1.95
CA LYS A 696 -31.56 8.09 2.05
C LYS A 696 -32.71 7.44 2.82
N THR A 697 -32.54 6.22 3.32
CA THR A 697 -33.62 5.48 3.98
C THR A 697 -33.14 4.59 5.10
N VAL A 698 -32.22 3.66 4.86
CA VAL A 698 -31.83 2.66 5.88
C VAL A 698 -30.99 3.29 6.98
N ARG A 699 -29.91 4.02 6.67
CA ARG A 699 -29.07 4.69 7.68
C ARG A 699 -29.86 5.71 8.53
N PRO A 700 -30.69 6.61 7.96
CA PRO A 700 -31.55 7.49 8.75
C PRO A 700 -32.55 6.75 9.64
N ALA A 701 -33.18 5.69 9.14
CA ALA A 701 -34.13 4.89 9.92
C ALA A 701 -33.44 4.14 11.08
N LEU A 702 -32.25 3.56 10.87
CA LEU A 702 -31.45 2.92 11.92
C LEU A 702 -31.06 3.93 13.02
N ASN A 703 -30.61 5.13 12.63
CA ASN A 703 -30.30 6.21 13.57
C ASN A 703 -31.54 6.61 14.41
N ASN A 704 -32.69 6.78 13.76
CA ASN A 704 -33.97 7.03 14.45
C ASN A 704 -34.42 5.86 15.34
N MET A 705 -33.97 4.63 15.05
CA MET A 705 -34.16 3.43 15.85
C MET A 705 -33.14 3.28 16.99
N GLY A 706 -32.21 4.22 17.15
CA GLY A 706 -31.23 4.28 18.24
C GLY A 706 -29.91 3.54 17.96
N TYR A 707 -29.65 3.13 16.72
CA TYR A 707 -28.38 2.51 16.36
C TYR A 707 -27.28 3.58 16.25
N ASP A 708 -26.16 3.36 16.95
CA ASP A 708 -24.90 4.06 16.68
C ASP A 708 -24.42 3.63 15.28
N LEU A 709 -24.41 4.55 14.32
CA LEU A 709 -24.12 4.23 12.90
C LEU A 709 -22.65 3.88 12.64
N ASP A 710 -21.75 4.19 13.58
CA ASP A 710 -20.32 3.95 13.45
C ASP A 710 -19.91 2.66 14.17
N LYS A 711 -20.58 2.32 15.28
CA LYS A 711 -20.28 1.11 16.09
C LYS A 711 -21.23 -0.06 15.88
N SER A 712 -22.48 0.22 15.50
CA SER A 712 -23.58 -0.75 15.48
C SER A 712 -24.23 -0.90 14.09
N CYS A 713 -23.61 -0.40 13.02
CA CYS A 713 -24.08 -0.54 11.64
C CYS A 713 -22.90 -0.86 10.70
N LEU A 714 -22.92 -2.03 10.07
CA LEU A 714 -21.95 -2.43 9.06
C LEU A 714 -22.59 -2.38 7.67
N VAL A 715 -21.91 -1.72 6.72
CA VAL A 715 -22.35 -1.61 5.32
C VAL A 715 -21.39 -2.40 4.43
N PHE A 716 -21.92 -3.32 3.63
CA PHE A 716 -21.16 -4.14 2.66
C PHE A 716 -21.23 -3.58 1.23
#